data_AF-A0A1J5IAA4-F1
#
_entry.id   AF-A0A1J5IAA4-F1
#
_cell.length_a   1.000
_cell.length_b   1.000
_cell.length_c   1.000
_cell.angle_alpha   90.00
_cell.angle_beta   90.00
_cell.angle_gamma   90.00
#
_symmetry.space_group_name_H-M   'P 1'
#
loop_
_entity.id
_entity.type
_entity.pdbx_description
1 polymer ?
#
loop_
_entity_poly.entity_id
_entity_poly.type
_entity_poly.pdbx_seq_one_letter_code
_entity_poly.pdbx_strand_id
1 'polypeptide(L)'
;MILKGKLIAESPIYRGNARKTLFTRDGDGTQRLVSLAGEVTGTAEALMDAFIGASRNGKNLGLLDQLWFRLYRSALPEGLITEVKCSLQETSYSKDHLFDIRMGIKLNPERWAAEANANYKMETLFRNSAFDFTMKVSDSVLARDINESRLYFLLEELMKGRFWFGAAKSKGLGRCRLDLELPFSAPKSLPPVSPKANHLMISVSFNLENPVLVGWPWGKIDPEKPAFTAMDGRQLIEAMRGIPAPIRKRLEATIGGPILSSANWKEKFTRFFPRTLAIWLMAQSNKDEDAWFLPAAAVEKLGAGKHALSPKLLARITPLADRQFPSKEAVDAAVKEALGAKANMAKRVLDVVAHERKKGQRFDPEAWVQLAAELGFDRAAGDRLEACIQDEAALTSVLSEACKKILPGLFQQVDQQIRLAQSDSWIDEEIAVREEHLHIKNLLKEGKIEEWQWLNPDYTPESVRPSTWREFLESHQRVQFRHMLNPRNLSKSIANDRNLIALVKSYRDRTRQELSQSFNTDFRAGGVFNREISKKYGKPYDTIFMRMLSWGPSAQGQGMWEIYIPGSTVKGAFRKRASQLLKTLWGDSTKTTLILNRLFGEQGSRGLVYFSDACLPDPRVSGRSWCSMDGVKMDPATGCPIEEAKADYLFAFGKDLSFNLQLDIQDLSAKDMEAFSILVHLLDDFRKGDIPLGGEKTCGFGWVKGVTNNIHWITGEPPEQDSVGRKLFGKPTNARDGIWYSLTLQGETAGEALQGTALALETKQDLGSPPRAKQGFISHSAFGGYCGVLAIAGEVLTPLCVKESGEPSFVHVPDDPSMGCINGWEPFAMTSPEADLRDPSRLYALPSKSIKGMIRHLYAIASDSCKASPDISRLNPADSLFGWVGNGPNQAIMGRLGFGFAPFENAQTAWFKVPYPYGMWHYVNGRWEMNPDRQAAVLQIAGQWRLFPHAPLAPCVTRLDAFQPDTPKAGYIKAILPGGQCRVSLRFWNLEKEELQKLLWCVALEQGLAHKMGGGRYLGFGSLRLKILPESFLTDWATRYSGKGDKDHAGQLPINLGEWINPKVIQHYPELRKALDAQRI
;
A
#
# COMPACT_ATOMS: atom_id res chain seq x y z
N MET A 1 -5.13 -40.39 20.28
CA MET A 1 -4.75 -39.05 20.79
C MET A 1 -5.38 -37.93 19.96
N ILE A 2 -5.69 -36.78 20.58
CA ILE A 2 -6.16 -35.55 19.90
C ILE A 2 -5.21 -34.40 20.24
N LEU A 3 -4.63 -33.78 19.21
CA LEU A 3 -3.77 -32.60 19.32
C LEU A 3 -4.58 -31.35 18.98
N LYS A 4 -4.48 -30.31 19.80
CA LYS A 4 -5.20 -29.04 19.60
C LYS A 4 -4.24 -27.85 19.69
N GLY A 5 -4.29 -26.96 18.72
CA GLY A 5 -3.44 -25.78 18.64
C GLY A 5 -4.04 -24.69 17.77
N LYS A 6 -3.21 -23.75 17.33
CA LYS A 6 -3.59 -22.68 16.41
C LYS A 6 -2.62 -22.64 15.24
N LEU A 7 -3.14 -22.68 14.02
CA LEU A 7 -2.33 -22.41 12.82
C LEU A 7 -2.43 -20.93 12.48
N ILE A 8 -1.31 -20.23 12.40
CA ILE A 8 -1.24 -18.78 12.18
C ILE A 8 -0.65 -18.52 10.79
N ALA A 9 -1.33 -17.70 10.00
CA ALA A 9 -0.85 -17.23 8.71
C ALA A 9 0.21 -16.12 8.88
N GLU A 10 1.50 -16.48 8.95
CA GLU A 10 2.60 -15.51 9.03
C GLU A 10 2.70 -14.59 7.80
N SER A 11 2.13 -15.05 6.68
CA SER A 11 1.94 -14.28 5.46
C SER A 11 0.53 -14.52 4.90
N PRO A 12 -0.01 -13.61 4.08
CA PRO A 12 -1.32 -13.79 3.48
C PRO A 12 -1.45 -15.07 2.67
N ILE A 13 -2.61 -15.71 2.74
CA ILE A 13 -2.85 -16.98 2.07
C ILE A 13 -3.65 -16.72 0.81
N TYR A 14 -3.05 -17.02 -0.34
CA TYR A 14 -3.75 -17.08 -1.63
C TYR A 14 -4.04 -18.53 -1.98
N ARG A 15 -5.25 -18.86 -2.43
CA ARG A 15 -5.59 -20.25 -2.79
C ARG A 15 -5.10 -20.67 -4.18
N GLY A 16 -5.04 -19.73 -5.13
CA GLY A 16 -4.77 -20.03 -6.55
C GLY A 16 -5.91 -20.73 -7.29
N ASN A 17 -6.04 -20.40 -8.58
CA ASN A 17 -7.05 -20.93 -9.51
C ASN A 17 -8.53 -20.63 -9.13
N ALA A 18 -8.81 -19.35 -8.86
CA ALA A 18 -10.16 -18.81 -8.65
C ALA A 18 -10.96 -18.61 -9.97
N ARG A 19 -10.92 -19.57 -10.91
CA ARG A 19 -12.06 -19.69 -11.84
C ARG A 19 -13.25 -20.39 -11.17
N LYS A 20 -13.05 -21.10 -10.05
CA LYS A 20 -14.11 -21.77 -9.28
C LYS A 20 -13.75 -21.73 -7.78
N THR A 21 -14.56 -21.01 -7.02
CA THR A 21 -14.81 -20.98 -5.56
C THR A 21 -14.28 -22.14 -4.69
N LEU A 22 -14.04 -21.90 -3.38
CA LEU A 22 -13.87 -23.02 -2.42
C LEU A 22 -15.13 -23.87 -2.42
N PHE A 23 -14.92 -25.18 -2.44
CA PHE A 23 -15.99 -26.15 -2.31
C PHE A 23 -15.77 -26.83 -0.97
N THR A 24 -16.77 -26.73 -0.10
CA THR A 24 -16.95 -27.60 1.05
C THR A 24 -18.40 -28.03 1.04
N ARG A 25 -18.64 -29.32 1.18
CA ARG A 25 -19.95 -29.96 1.34
C ARG A 25 -19.84 -30.64 2.68
N ASP A 26 -20.73 -30.31 3.59
CA ASP A 26 -20.90 -31.10 4.80
C ASP A 26 -21.02 -32.60 4.49
N GLY A 27 -20.62 -33.43 5.45
CA GLY A 27 -20.52 -34.88 5.30
C GLY A 27 -21.80 -35.62 4.87
N ASP A 28 -22.97 -34.98 4.86
CA ASP A 28 -24.23 -35.54 4.34
C ASP A 28 -24.74 -34.87 3.04
N GLY A 29 -24.09 -33.79 2.58
CA GLY A 29 -24.41 -33.06 1.36
C GLY A 29 -25.69 -32.21 1.41
N THR A 30 -26.25 -31.96 2.60
CA THR A 30 -27.53 -31.25 2.78
C THR A 30 -27.37 -29.73 2.99
N GLN A 31 -26.27 -29.25 3.59
CA GLN A 31 -25.94 -27.83 3.71
C GLN A 31 -24.77 -27.41 2.82
N ARG A 32 -25.05 -26.51 1.89
CA ARG A 32 -24.01 -25.84 1.11
C ARG A 32 -23.36 -24.75 1.96
N LEU A 33 -22.20 -25.02 2.55
CA LEU A 33 -21.26 -23.97 2.96
C LEU A 33 -20.59 -23.44 1.68
N VAL A 34 -21.30 -22.53 0.99
CA VAL A 34 -20.78 -21.91 -0.22
C VAL A 34 -19.72 -20.91 0.20
N SER A 35 -18.43 -21.17 -0.06
CA SER A 35 -17.56 -20.02 -0.28
C SER A 35 -17.97 -19.47 -1.63
N LEU A 36 -18.73 -18.38 -1.62
CA LEU A 36 -18.80 -17.54 -2.81
C LEU A 36 -17.47 -16.78 -2.91
N ALA A 37 -17.11 -16.26 -4.08
CA ALA A 37 -16.00 -15.28 -4.13
C ALA A 37 -16.28 -14.21 -3.07
N GLY A 38 -15.31 -13.77 -2.28
CA GLY A 38 -15.56 -12.77 -1.25
C GLY A 38 -16.04 -13.26 0.12
N GLU A 39 -16.67 -14.42 0.33
CA GLU A 39 -17.08 -14.83 1.70
C GLU A 39 -16.06 -15.81 2.33
N VAL A 40 -15.62 -15.50 3.56
CA VAL A 40 -14.60 -16.27 4.30
C VAL A 40 -15.10 -17.63 4.83
N THR A 41 -16.43 -17.82 4.89
CA THR A 41 -17.11 -19.06 5.28
C THR A 41 -16.91 -20.19 4.25
N GLY A 42 -16.59 -21.40 4.73
CA GLY A 42 -16.31 -22.58 3.86
C GLY A 42 -14.81 -22.89 3.66
N THR A 43 -13.92 -22.25 4.40
CA THR A 43 -12.47 -22.53 4.32
C THR A 43 -12.08 -23.85 5.02
N ALA A 44 -12.89 -24.32 5.99
CA ALA A 44 -12.51 -25.36 6.96
C ALA A 44 -12.47 -26.82 6.43
N GLU A 45 -13.33 -27.20 5.48
CA GLU A 45 -13.36 -28.57 4.95
C GLU A 45 -12.37 -28.76 3.78
N ALA A 46 -12.16 -27.73 2.96
CA ALA A 46 -11.15 -27.72 1.90
C ALA A 46 -9.72 -27.70 2.47
N LEU A 47 -9.57 -27.35 3.75
CA LEU A 47 -8.35 -27.49 4.52
C LEU A 47 -8.05 -28.97 4.88
N MET A 48 -9.06 -29.85 5.03
CA MET A 48 -8.84 -31.26 5.39
C MET A 48 -8.10 -32.02 4.28
N ASP A 49 -8.59 -31.92 3.03
CA ASP A 49 -8.05 -32.58 1.85
C ASP A 49 -6.63 -32.09 1.48
N ALA A 50 -6.29 -30.87 1.90
CA ALA A 50 -4.99 -30.29 1.61
C ALA A 50 -3.91 -30.76 2.59
N PHE A 51 -4.25 -31.20 3.80
CA PHE A 51 -3.27 -31.58 4.82
C PHE A 51 -2.91 -33.06 4.79
N ILE A 52 -3.88 -33.97 4.62
CA ILE A 52 -3.64 -35.42 4.67
C ILE A 52 -4.28 -36.17 3.49
N GLY A 53 -3.66 -37.29 3.08
CA GLY A 53 -4.22 -38.25 2.14
C GLY A 53 -3.73 -38.10 0.70
N ALA A 54 -4.34 -38.86 -0.22
CA ALA A 54 -4.00 -38.83 -1.65
C ALA A 54 -5.26 -38.76 -2.52
N SER A 55 -5.20 -38.04 -3.66
CA SER A 55 -6.29 -38.08 -4.64
C SER A 55 -6.49 -39.50 -5.18
N ARG A 56 -7.69 -39.86 -5.63
CA ARG A 56 -8.04 -41.20 -6.15
C ARG A 56 -7.11 -41.73 -7.26
N ASN A 57 -6.38 -40.86 -7.94
CA ASN A 57 -5.41 -41.19 -8.99
C ASN A 57 -3.94 -41.10 -8.52
N GLY A 58 -3.68 -40.92 -7.22
CA GLY A 58 -2.36 -40.80 -6.61
C GLY A 58 -1.57 -39.54 -6.96
N LYS A 59 -2.12 -38.63 -7.78
CA LYS A 59 -1.37 -37.47 -8.31
C LYS A 59 -1.19 -36.32 -7.30
N ASN A 60 -2.10 -36.17 -6.33
CA ASN A 60 -2.02 -35.13 -5.31
C ASN A 60 -1.87 -35.78 -3.94
N LEU A 61 -0.77 -35.50 -3.25
CA LEU A 61 -0.52 -35.88 -1.85
C LEU A 61 -0.88 -34.71 -0.92
N GLY A 62 -1.40 -34.99 0.27
CA GLY A 62 -1.60 -34.02 1.34
C GLY A 62 -0.29 -33.32 1.72
N LEU A 63 -0.37 -32.10 2.27
CA LEU A 63 0.81 -31.30 2.62
C LEU A 63 1.63 -31.93 3.76
N LEU A 64 0.98 -32.61 4.71
CA LEU A 64 1.66 -33.39 5.75
C LEU A 64 2.29 -34.64 5.16
N ASP A 65 1.63 -35.34 4.23
CA ASP A 65 2.23 -36.45 3.49
C ASP A 65 3.45 -36.01 2.67
N GLN A 66 3.38 -34.85 2.02
CA GLN A 66 4.51 -34.27 1.28
C GLN A 66 5.67 -33.93 2.21
N LEU A 67 5.39 -33.31 3.36
CA LEU A 67 6.42 -32.96 4.34
C LEU A 67 7.01 -34.23 4.98
N TRP A 68 6.19 -35.20 5.33
CA TRP A 68 6.62 -36.50 5.84
C TRP A 68 7.52 -37.22 4.83
N PHE A 69 7.11 -37.28 3.57
CA PHE A 69 7.91 -37.88 2.50
C PHE A 69 9.22 -37.12 2.27
N ARG A 70 9.19 -35.78 2.33
CA ARG A 70 10.39 -34.93 2.26
C ARG A 70 11.37 -35.28 3.37
N LEU A 71 10.90 -35.40 4.61
CA LEU A 71 11.74 -35.67 5.78
C LEU A 71 12.22 -37.11 5.83
N TYR A 72 11.40 -38.10 5.51
CA TYR A 72 11.68 -39.51 5.83
C TYR A 72 11.80 -40.44 4.63
N ARG A 73 11.53 -39.96 3.40
CA ARG A 73 11.56 -40.76 2.15
C ARG A 73 10.62 -41.98 2.15
N SER A 74 9.69 -42.01 3.08
CA SER A 74 8.66 -43.04 3.22
C SER A 74 7.28 -42.41 3.15
N ALA A 75 6.26 -43.17 2.78
CA ALA A 75 4.88 -42.72 2.90
C ALA A 75 4.51 -42.48 4.38
N LEU A 76 3.55 -41.58 4.62
CA LEU A 76 2.89 -41.46 5.91
C LEU A 76 2.18 -42.80 6.21
N PRO A 77 2.35 -43.41 7.38
CA PRO A 77 1.69 -44.67 7.69
C PRO A 77 0.17 -44.53 7.62
N GLU A 78 -0.47 -45.49 6.95
CA GLU A 78 -1.92 -45.49 6.76
C GLU A 78 -2.64 -45.50 8.11
N GLY A 79 -3.60 -44.57 8.29
CA GLY A 79 -4.35 -44.42 9.52
C GLY A 79 -3.59 -43.80 10.70
N LEU A 80 -2.33 -43.35 10.54
CA LEU A 80 -1.62 -42.62 11.59
C LEU A 80 -2.33 -41.32 11.93
N ILE A 81 -2.58 -40.49 10.91
CA ILE A 81 -3.39 -39.27 11.03
C ILE A 81 -4.74 -39.57 10.39
N THR A 82 -5.79 -39.62 11.20
CA THR A 82 -7.14 -39.98 10.73
C THR A 82 -7.97 -38.75 10.39
N GLU A 83 -7.65 -37.59 10.96
CA GLU A 83 -8.40 -36.35 10.77
C GLU A 83 -7.53 -35.12 11.10
N VAL A 84 -7.59 -34.06 10.28
CA VAL A 84 -6.97 -32.75 10.56
C VAL A 84 -7.97 -31.63 10.30
N LYS A 85 -8.56 -31.07 11.34
CA LYS A 85 -9.49 -29.93 11.28
C LYS A 85 -8.76 -28.60 11.43
N CYS A 86 -9.08 -27.64 10.57
CA CYS A 86 -8.63 -26.26 10.66
C CYS A 86 -9.80 -25.32 10.41
N SER A 87 -10.26 -24.58 11.42
CA SER A 87 -11.35 -23.60 11.26
C SER A 87 -10.83 -22.19 11.50
N LEU A 88 -11.07 -21.26 10.57
CA LEU A 88 -10.71 -19.87 10.78
C LEU A 88 -11.48 -19.33 11.99
N GLN A 89 -10.77 -18.72 12.94
CA GLN A 89 -11.38 -18.13 14.13
C GLN A 89 -12.28 -16.97 13.73
N GLU A 90 -13.45 -16.85 14.38
CA GLU A 90 -14.40 -15.75 14.15
C GLU A 90 -13.72 -14.38 14.34
N THR A 91 -12.82 -14.31 15.31
CA THR A 91 -12.00 -13.13 15.56
C THR A 91 -11.10 -12.76 14.39
N SER A 92 -10.86 -13.62 13.39
CA SER A 92 -10.04 -13.34 12.20
C SER A 92 -10.86 -12.95 10.96
N TYR A 93 -12.19 -12.84 11.07
CA TYR A 93 -13.05 -12.35 9.98
C TYR A 93 -13.05 -10.83 9.97
N SER A 94 -12.98 -10.22 8.79
CA SER A 94 -13.31 -8.80 8.68
C SER A 94 -14.80 -8.61 8.97
N LYS A 95 -15.20 -7.39 9.37
CA LYS A 95 -16.61 -7.05 9.68
C LYS A 95 -17.60 -7.43 8.56
N ASP A 96 -17.16 -7.32 7.31
CA ASP A 96 -17.97 -7.66 6.14
C ASP A 96 -17.76 -9.11 5.68
N HIS A 97 -16.97 -9.89 6.42
CA HIS A 97 -16.56 -11.27 6.12
C HIS A 97 -15.87 -11.42 4.75
N LEU A 98 -15.15 -10.37 4.30
CA LEU A 98 -14.43 -10.31 3.04
C LEU A 98 -12.91 -10.52 3.16
N PHE A 99 -12.31 -11.09 2.11
CA PHE A 99 -10.86 -11.26 1.90
C PHE A 99 -10.17 -9.94 1.53
N ASP A 100 -8.84 -9.89 1.68
CA ASP A 100 -7.98 -8.85 1.12
C ASP A 100 -7.85 -8.99 -0.41
N ILE A 101 -7.54 -7.90 -1.11
CA ILE A 101 -7.21 -7.92 -2.54
C ILE A 101 -5.76 -7.47 -2.73
N ARG A 102 -4.92 -8.42 -3.16
CA ARG A 102 -3.56 -8.12 -3.61
C ARG A 102 -3.52 -7.94 -5.12
N MET A 103 -2.93 -6.84 -5.56
CA MET A 103 -2.85 -6.47 -6.96
C MET A 103 -1.41 -6.55 -7.45
N GLY A 104 -1.20 -7.00 -8.68
CA GLY A 104 0.10 -6.91 -9.36
C GLY A 104 -0.03 -6.45 -10.81
N ILE A 105 1.02 -5.77 -11.30
CA ILE A 105 1.16 -5.32 -12.69
C ILE A 105 2.15 -6.25 -13.39
N LYS A 106 1.80 -6.73 -14.58
CA LYS A 106 2.79 -7.34 -15.47
C LYS A 106 3.57 -6.26 -16.21
N LEU A 107 4.89 -6.32 -16.13
CA LEU A 107 5.78 -5.43 -16.87
C LEU A 107 6.28 -6.13 -18.14
N ASN A 108 6.28 -5.39 -19.25
CA ASN A 108 6.92 -5.84 -20.47
C ASN A 108 8.45 -5.77 -20.29
N PRO A 109 9.20 -6.85 -20.60
CA PRO A 109 10.64 -6.90 -20.37
C PRO A 109 11.44 -5.96 -21.29
N GLU A 110 10.95 -5.64 -22.48
CA GLU A 110 11.64 -4.76 -23.44
C GLU A 110 11.38 -3.28 -23.15
N ARG A 111 10.15 -2.90 -22.85
CA ARG A 111 9.77 -1.49 -22.57
C ARG A 111 10.02 -1.07 -21.12
N TRP A 112 10.12 -2.06 -20.23
CA TRP A 112 10.13 -1.87 -18.77
C TRP A 112 8.96 -1.00 -18.26
N ALA A 113 7.81 -1.14 -18.91
CA ALA A 113 6.58 -0.44 -18.58
C ALA A 113 5.42 -1.44 -18.43
N ALA A 114 4.31 -0.98 -17.84
CA ALA A 114 3.13 -1.81 -17.68
C ALA A 114 2.63 -2.36 -19.04
N GLU A 115 2.24 -3.63 -19.03
CA GLU A 115 1.45 -4.22 -20.11
C GLU A 115 -0.02 -3.84 -19.90
N ALA A 116 -0.64 -3.27 -20.93
CA ALA A 116 -2.06 -2.92 -20.90
C ALA A 116 -2.90 -4.18 -20.66
N ASN A 117 -3.93 -4.05 -19.83
CA ASN A 117 -4.88 -5.13 -19.47
C ASN A 117 -4.25 -6.39 -18.84
N ALA A 118 -2.99 -6.31 -18.39
CA ALA A 118 -2.25 -7.44 -17.82
C ALA A 118 -2.03 -7.28 -16.29
N ASN A 119 -3.05 -6.80 -15.59
CA ASN A 119 -3.08 -6.73 -14.13
C ASN A 119 -3.61 -8.06 -13.57
N TYR A 120 -3.11 -8.47 -12.42
CA TYR A 120 -3.64 -9.65 -11.72
C TYR A 120 -4.12 -9.30 -10.31
N LYS A 121 -5.26 -9.89 -9.96
CA LYS A 121 -5.99 -9.76 -8.70
C LYS A 121 -5.86 -11.07 -7.92
N MET A 122 -5.44 -11.01 -6.67
CA MET A 122 -5.31 -12.15 -5.76
C MET A 122 -6.17 -11.89 -4.52
N GLU A 123 -7.25 -12.64 -4.36
CA GLU A 123 -8.04 -12.65 -3.13
C GLU A 123 -7.28 -13.42 -2.05
N THR A 124 -6.89 -12.76 -0.97
CA THR A 124 -6.06 -13.36 0.08
C THR A 124 -6.65 -13.24 1.47
N LEU A 125 -6.45 -14.27 2.29
CA LEU A 125 -6.64 -14.12 3.73
C LEU A 125 -5.59 -13.17 4.29
N PHE A 126 -5.96 -12.41 5.32
CA PHE A 126 -5.06 -11.47 5.96
C PHE A 126 -3.87 -12.18 6.60
N ARG A 127 -2.78 -11.43 6.74
CA ARG A 127 -1.67 -11.80 7.60
C ARG A 127 -2.18 -11.87 9.05
N ASN A 128 -1.61 -12.77 9.83
CA ASN A 128 -1.94 -13.05 11.23
C ASN A 128 -3.34 -13.64 11.47
N SER A 129 -4.09 -13.97 10.41
CA SER A 129 -5.30 -14.79 10.54
C SER A 129 -4.98 -16.12 11.23
N ALA A 130 -5.79 -16.48 12.23
CA ALA A 130 -5.61 -17.66 13.05
C ALA A 130 -6.70 -18.70 12.78
N PHE A 131 -6.28 -19.97 12.72
CA PHE A 131 -7.16 -21.12 12.56
C PHE A 131 -7.07 -22.01 13.79
N ASP A 132 -8.19 -22.41 14.35
CA ASP A 132 -8.24 -23.49 15.33
C ASP A 132 -7.83 -24.77 14.66
N PHE A 133 -6.73 -25.36 15.13
CA PHE A 133 -6.13 -26.56 14.59
C PHE A 133 -6.46 -27.75 15.49
N THR A 134 -6.94 -28.85 14.91
CA THR A 134 -7.12 -30.12 15.61
C THR A 134 -6.64 -31.27 14.74
N MET A 135 -5.78 -32.15 15.28
CA MET A 135 -5.33 -33.37 14.60
C MET A 135 -5.70 -34.59 15.44
N LYS A 136 -6.35 -35.58 14.84
CA LYS A 136 -6.58 -36.90 15.44
C LYS A 136 -5.49 -37.88 14.98
N VAL A 137 -4.87 -38.51 15.97
CA VAL A 137 -3.77 -39.45 15.78
C VAL A 137 -4.15 -40.79 16.38
N SER A 138 -3.92 -41.88 15.64
CA SER A 138 -4.15 -43.24 16.12
C SER A 138 -3.04 -43.69 17.06
N ASP A 139 -3.37 -43.95 18.33
CA ASP A 139 -2.38 -44.36 19.34
C ASP A 139 -1.75 -45.71 18.98
N SER A 140 -2.53 -46.62 18.39
CA SER A 140 -2.05 -47.96 18.00
C SER A 140 -1.12 -47.97 16.80
N VAL A 141 -1.18 -46.96 15.93
CA VAL A 141 -0.25 -46.79 14.79
C VAL A 141 0.94 -45.92 15.21
N LEU A 142 0.72 -44.94 16.08
CA LEU A 142 1.75 -44.07 16.65
C LEU A 142 2.79 -44.85 17.44
N ALA A 143 2.36 -45.84 18.24
CA ALA A 143 3.22 -46.71 19.03
C ALA A 143 4.03 -47.73 18.21
N ARG A 144 3.81 -47.82 16.88
CA ARG A 144 4.56 -48.72 16.00
C ARG A 144 5.85 -48.06 15.53
N ASP A 145 6.89 -48.88 15.42
CA ASP A 145 8.20 -48.49 14.91
C ASP A 145 8.73 -47.20 15.59
N ILE A 146 8.96 -46.15 14.81
CA ILE A 146 9.44 -44.84 15.25
C ILE A 146 8.45 -43.73 14.88
N ASN A 147 7.17 -44.06 14.73
CA ASN A 147 6.15 -43.13 14.24
C ASN A 147 5.91 -41.95 15.18
N GLU A 148 5.93 -42.18 16.50
CA GLU A 148 5.87 -41.10 17.50
C GLU A 148 7.00 -40.08 17.28
N SER A 149 8.23 -40.56 17.10
CA SER A 149 9.40 -39.72 16.88
C SER A 149 9.30 -38.94 15.57
N ARG A 150 8.88 -39.60 14.49
CA ARG A 150 8.66 -38.96 13.19
C ARG A 150 7.56 -37.89 13.23
N LEU A 151 6.47 -38.16 13.95
CA LEU A 151 5.37 -37.21 14.10
C LEU A 151 5.79 -35.98 14.93
N TYR A 152 6.57 -36.19 16.00
CA TYR A 152 7.13 -35.09 16.80
C TYR A 152 7.86 -34.06 15.92
N PHE A 153 8.83 -34.53 15.13
CA PHE A 153 9.63 -33.65 14.29
C PHE A 153 8.87 -33.11 13.06
N LEU A 154 7.85 -33.82 12.57
CA LEU A 154 6.92 -33.27 11.58
C LEU A 154 6.21 -32.03 12.16
N LEU A 155 5.69 -32.13 13.39
CA LEU A 155 5.00 -31.02 14.06
C LEU A 155 5.97 -29.90 14.42
N GLU A 156 7.21 -30.22 14.79
CA GLU A 156 8.26 -29.22 15.03
C GLU A 156 8.55 -28.36 13.77
N GLU A 157 8.58 -28.95 12.57
CA GLU A 157 8.73 -28.18 11.32
C GLU A 157 7.59 -27.16 11.14
N LEU A 158 6.36 -27.55 11.46
CA LEU A 158 5.19 -26.67 11.42
C LEU A 158 5.30 -25.57 12.48
N MET A 159 5.74 -25.91 13.69
CA MET A 159 5.93 -24.96 14.80
C MET A 159 7.06 -23.96 14.53
N LYS A 160 8.09 -24.35 13.77
CA LYS A 160 9.18 -23.46 13.34
C LYS A 160 8.83 -22.66 12.08
N GLY A 161 7.59 -22.71 11.59
CA GLY A 161 7.12 -21.93 10.44
C GLY A 161 7.71 -22.37 9.10
N ARG A 162 8.21 -23.61 9.00
CA ARG A 162 8.73 -24.21 7.74
C ARG A 162 7.63 -24.94 6.96
N PHE A 163 6.41 -24.41 7.02
CA PHE A 163 5.23 -24.95 6.36
C PHE A 163 4.55 -23.88 5.52
N TRP A 164 4.24 -24.21 4.27
CA TRP A 164 3.56 -23.30 3.35
C TRP A 164 2.27 -23.92 2.81
N PHE A 165 1.22 -23.12 2.78
CA PHE A 165 -0.13 -23.43 2.38
C PHE A 165 -0.59 -22.53 1.21
N GLY A 166 -1.58 -22.96 0.43
CA GLY A 166 -2.10 -22.18 -0.70
C GLY A 166 -1.22 -22.18 -1.96
N ALA A 167 -1.50 -21.27 -2.89
CA ALA A 167 -0.78 -21.03 -4.14
C ALA A 167 0.08 -19.77 -4.07
N ALA A 168 0.88 -19.56 -5.13
CA ALA A 168 1.83 -18.45 -5.22
C ALA A 168 2.77 -18.34 -4.00
N LYS A 169 3.09 -19.49 -3.38
CA LYS A 169 3.95 -19.61 -2.18
C LYS A 169 5.29 -18.90 -2.32
N SER A 170 5.83 -18.87 -3.54
CA SER A 170 7.09 -18.19 -3.86
C SER A 170 6.95 -16.69 -4.12
N LYS A 171 5.78 -16.08 -3.84
CA LYS A 171 5.46 -14.66 -4.10
C LYS A 171 5.03 -13.91 -2.83
N GLY A 172 5.51 -14.31 -1.66
CA GLY A 172 5.19 -13.68 -0.37
C GLY A 172 3.93 -14.20 0.29
N LEU A 173 3.46 -15.40 -0.09
CA LEU A 173 2.17 -15.92 0.32
C LEU A 173 2.29 -17.29 0.97
N GLY A 174 1.34 -17.60 1.86
CA GLY A 174 1.06 -18.96 2.27
C GLY A 174 1.92 -19.53 3.39
N ARG A 175 2.93 -18.83 3.90
CA ARG A 175 3.69 -19.30 5.06
C ARG A 175 2.81 -19.34 6.31
N CYS A 176 2.85 -20.46 7.04
CA CYS A 176 2.11 -20.65 8.27
C CYS A 176 3.01 -21.20 9.39
N ARG A 177 2.66 -20.86 10.63
CA ARG A 177 3.27 -21.38 11.86
C ARG A 177 2.22 -22.06 12.72
N LEU A 178 2.55 -23.20 13.31
CA LEU A 178 1.67 -23.90 14.24
C LEU A 178 2.04 -23.57 15.69
N ASP A 179 1.09 -23.05 16.44
CA ASP A 179 1.17 -22.93 17.90
C ASP A 179 0.47 -24.13 18.52
N LEU A 180 1.25 -25.10 18.97
CA LEU A 180 0.76 -26.35 19.52
C LEU A 180 1.58 -26.72 20.75
N GLU A 181 0.90 -27.05 21.85
CA GLU A 181 1.52 -27.73 22.97
C GLU A 181 1.50 -29.24 22.70
N LEU A 182 2.68 -29.86 22.69
CA LEU A 182 2.81 -31.29 22.43
C LEU A 182 2.56 -32.08 23.73
N PRO A 183 1.63 -33.06 23.73
CA PRO A 183 1.34 -33.87 24.91
C PRO A 183 2.38 -34.97 25.17
N PHE A 184 3.42 -35.05 24.33
CA PHE A 184 4.54 -35.98 24.43
C PHE A 184 5.86 -35.23 24.32
N SER A 185 6.88 -35.70 25.05
CA SER A 185 8.20 -35.06 25.11
C SER A 185 9.04 -35.36 23.87
N ALA A 186 10.14 -34.61 23.71
CA ALA A 186 11.13 -34.87 22.66
C ALA A 186 11.61 -36.34 22.71
N PRO A 187 11.55 -37.10 21.61
CA PRO A 187 11.95 -38.50 21.57
C PRO A 187 13.43 -38.65 21.91
N LYS A 188 13.79 -39.68 22.69
CA LYS A 188 15.20 -40.00 22.99
C LYS A 188 15.97 -40.48 21.75
N SER A 189 15.29 -41.18 20.84
CA SER A 189 15.86 -41.68 19.59
C SER A 189 15.41 -40.83 18.40
N LEU A 190 16.39 -40.25 17.69
CA LEU A 190 16.16 -39.42 16.52
C LEU A 190 15.84 -40.30 15.29
N PRO A 191 14.80 -39.96 14.51
CA PRO A 191 14.48 -40.71 13.30
C PRO A 191 15.51 -40.41 12.21
N PRO A 192 15.78 -41.35 11.28
CA PRO A 192 16.63 -41.09 10.13
C PRO A 192 15.96 -40.07 9.21
N VAL A 193 16.68 -39.01 8.84
CA VAL A 193 16.24 -37.97 7.93
C VAL A 193 16.75 -38.25 6.52
N SER A 194 15.98 -37.85 5.53
CA SER A 194 16.33 -37.83 4.12
C SER A 194 17.62 -37.03 3.92
N PRO A 195 18.66 -37.60 3.29
CA PRO A 195 19.91 -36.87 3.01
C PRO A 195 19.71 -35.68 2.05
N LYS A 196 18.65 -35.71 1.24
CA LYS A 196 18.33 -34.59 0.34
C LYS A 196 17.50 -33.48 1.01
N ALA A 197 17.06 -33.69 2.25
CA ALA A 197 16.27 -32.70 2.95
C ALA A 197 17.20 -31.65 3.53
N ASN A 198 17.05 -30.42 3.08
CA ASN A 198 17.76 -29.27 3.61
C ASN A 198 16.94 -28.00 3.43
N HIS A 199 17.30 -26.96 4.16
CA HIS A 199 16.63 -25.68 4.09
C HIS A 199 17.64 -24.56 4.33
N LEU A 200 17.67 -23.61 3.40
CA LEU A 200 18.46 -22.39 3.52
C LEU A 200 17.49 -21.22 3.69
N MET A 201 17.66 -20.49 4.80
CA MET A 201 16.98 -19.23 5.07
C MET A 201 17.99 -18.10 5.00
N ILE A 202 17.67 -17.06 4.24
CA ILE A 202 18.47 -15.82 4.14
C ILE A 202 17.59 -14.65 4.57
N SER A 203 17.97 -13.98 5.65
CA SER A 203 17.34 -12.75 6.10
C SER A 203 18.05 -11.55 5.48
N VAL A 204 17.29 -10.69 4.80
CA VAL A 204 17.78 -9.48 4.15
C VAL A 204 17.03 -8.27 4.71
N SER A 205 17.74 -7.17 4.95
CA SER A 205 17.13 -5.88 5.28
C SER A 205 17.57 -4.77 4.35
N PHE A 206 16.75 -3.72 4.23
CA PHE A 206 17.13 -2.49 3.54
C PHE A 206 16.35 -1.32 4.15
N ASN A 207 16.95 -0.14 4.17
CA ASN A 207 16.31 1.08 4.64
C ASN A 207 15.79 1.95 3.48
N LEU A 208 15.09 3.04 3.81
CA LEU A 208 14.57 4.01 2.85
C LEU A 208 15.37 5.31 2.82
N GLU A 209 16.70 5.26 2.97
CA GLU A 209 17.56 6.44 2.72
C GLU A 209 17.36 6.99 1.30
N ASN A 210 17.22 6.09 0.33
CA ASN A 210 16.63 6.42 -0.96
C ASN A 210 15.13 6.14 -0.90
N PRO A 211 14.27 7.11 -1.26
CA PRO A 211 12.83 6.92 -1.30
C PRO A 211 12.44 5.69 -2.11
N VAL A 212 11.42 4.97 -1.64
CA VAL A 212 10.80 3.88 -2.40
C VAL A 212 9.35 4.25 -2.64
N LEU A 213 8.85 3.94 -3.83
CA LEU A 213 7.44 4.10 -4.17
C LEU A 213 6.91 2.78 -4.69
N VAL A 214 6.35 1.99 -3.80
CA VAL A 214 5.54 0.83 -4.13
C VAL A 214 4.12 1.28 -3.86
N GLY A 215 3.21 1.22 -4.81
CA GLY A 215 1.87 1.73 -4.61
C GLY A 215 1.05 1.66 -5.89
N TRP A 216 -0.25 1.49 -5.72
CA TRP A 216 -1.21 1.64 -6.80
C TRP A 216 -1.74 3.07 -6.79
N PRO A 217 -2.07 3.66 -7.95
CA PRO A 217 -2.64 5.00 -8.03
C PRO A 217 -4.11 4.95 -7.59
N TRP A 218 -4.36 4.61 -6.32
CA TRP A 218 -5.65 4.83 -5.72
C TRP A 218 -5.76 6.31 -5.37
N GLY A 219 -6.92 6.93 -5.60
CA GLY A 219 -7.07 8.37 -5.38
C GLY A 219 -6.66 9.24 -6.56
N LYS A 220 -6.15 8.68 -7.67
CA LYS A 220 -5.83 9.46 -8.87
C LYS A 220 -7.13 9.97 -9.50
N ILE A 221 -7.28 11.29 -9.48
CA ILE A 221 -8.39 11.98 -10.14
C ILE A 221 -8.12 11.94 -11.65
N ASP A 222 -9.11 11.47 -12.40
CA ASP A 222 -9.10 11.53 -13.85
C ASP A 222 -9.58 12.93 -14.28
N PRO A 223 -8.70 13.80 -14.81
CA PRO A 223 -9.08 15.17 -15.16
C PRO A 223 -10.13 15.22 -16.28
N GLU A 224 -10.27 14.16 -17.07
CA GLU A 224 -11.26 14.08 -18.15
C GLU A 224 -12.66 13.67 -17.65
N LYS A 225 -12.80 13.26 -16.38
CA LYS A 225 -14.11 12.92 -15.80
C LYS A 225 -14.79 14.14 -15.17
N PRO A 226 -16.09 14.39 -15.45
CA PRO A 226 -16.83 15.48 -14.82
C PRO A 226 -16.84 15.35 -13.29
N ALA A 227 -16.68 16.48 -12.60
CA ALA A 227 -16.58 16.55 -11.14
C ALA A 227 -17.84 16.08 -10.37
N PHE A 228 -18.90 15.63 -11.02
CA PHE A 228 -20.11 15.20 -10.33
C PHE A 228 -20.77 14.01 -11.04
N THR A 229 -20.37 12.81 -10.65
CA THR A 229 -21.12 11.58 -10.95
C THR A 229 -22.13 11.38 -9.80
N ALA A 230 -23.37 10.99 -10.10
CA ALA A 230 -24.44 10.83 -9.10
C ALA A 230 -23.99 9.96 -7.91
N MET A 231 -23.80 10.58 -6.73
CA MET A 231 -23.40 9.91 -5.49
C MET A 231 -24.60 9.62 -4.61
N ASP A 232 -24.53 8.55 -3.82
CA ASP A 232 -25.54 8.19 -2.82
C ASP A 232 -25.14 8.68 -1.42
N GLY A 233 -26.04 9.37 -0.72
CA GLY A 233 -25.86 9.83 0.66
C GLY A 233 -25.48 8.72 1.64
N ARG A 234 -25.87 7.45 1.39
CA ARG A 234 -25.46 6.31 2.22
C ARG A 234 -23.96 6.15 2.25
N GLN A 235 -23.31 6.28 1.08
CA GLN A 235 -21.86 6.13 0.96
C GLN A 235 -21.12 7.20 1.75
N LEU A 236 -21.63 8.45 1.76
CA LEU A 236 -21.06 9.52 2.58
C LEU A 236 -21.16 9.22 4.06
N ILE A 237 -22.33 8.76 4.53
CA ILE A 237 -22.59 8.50 5.95
C ILE A 237 -21.79 7.30 6.43
N GLU A 238 -21.67 6.25 5.61
CA GLU A 238 -20.86 5.07 5.87
C GLU A 238 -19.37 5.42 6.05
N ALA A 239 -18.87 6.33 5.23
CA ALA A 239 -17.46 6.73 5.25
C ALA A 239 -17.08 7.63 6.44
N MET A 240 -18.05 8.25 7.13
CA MET A 240 -17.79 9.18 8.25
C MET A 240 -17.26 8.44 9.49
N ARG A 241 -16.06 8.82 9.96
CA ARG A 241 -15.47 8.36 11.23
C ARG A 241 -15.94 9.23 12.39
N GLY A 242 -16.07 8.62 13.57
CA GLY A 242 -16.50 9.28 14.81
C GLY A 242 -18.01 9.21 15.09
N ILE A 243 -18.84 8.77 14.13
CA ILE A 243 -20.28 8.58 14.35
C ILE A 243 -20.56 7.13 14.78
N PRO A 244 -21.23 6.91 15.94
CA PRO A 244 -21.57 5.57 16.41
C PRO A 244 -22.47 4.81 15.43
N ALA A 245 -22.28 3.50 15.26
CA ALA A 245 -22.98 2.70 14.26
C ALA A 245 -24.53 2.75 14.35
N PRO A 246 -25.16 2.77 15.54
CA PRO A 246 -26.62 2.90 15.64
C PRO A 246 -27.15 4.23 15.11
N ILE A 247 -26.41 5.32 15.32
CA ILE A 247 -26.77 6.67 14.83
C ILE A 247 -26.59 6.74 13.31
N ARG A 248 -25.50 6.15 12.80
CA ARG A 248 -25.19 6.06 11.38
C ARG A 248 -26.31 5.40 10.56
N LYS A 249 -26.78 4.23 10.99
CA LYS A 249 -27.91 3.52 10.34
C LYS A 249 -29.19 4.35 10.26
N ARG A 250 -29.48 5.14 11.30
CA ARG A 250 -30.66 6.03 11.33
C ARG A 250 -30.51 7.20 10.34
N LEU A 251 -29.30 7.74 10.21
CA LEU A 251 -29.00 8.78 9.22
C LEU A 251 -29.11 8.23 7.79
N GLU A 252 -28.57 7.03 7.52
CA GLU A 252 -28.69 6.38 6.20
C GLU A 252 -30.14 6.21 5.75
N ALA A 253 -31.03 5.85 6.68
CA ALA A 253 -32.47 5.74 6.40
C ALA A 253 -33.13 7.10 6.09
N THR A 254 -32.58 8.20 6.60
CA THR A 254 -33.21 9.54 6.53
C THR A 254 -32.65 10.41 5.41
N ILE A 255 -31.33 10.38 5.19
CA ILE A 255 -30.58 11.24 4.26
C ILE A 255 -29.65 10.46 3.32
N GLY A 256 -29.77 9.13 3.29
CA GLY A 256 -29.02 8.25 2.39
C GLY A 256 -29.70 8.06 1.03
N GLY A 257 -30.08 9.15 0.37
CA GLY A 257 -30.60 9.13 -1.00
C GLY A 257 -29.63 9.79 -1.99
N PRO A 258 -29.98 9.85 -3.29
CA PRO A 258 -29.15 10.47 -4.31
C PRO A 258 -28.81 11.93 -3.98
N ILE A 259 -27.56 12.31 -4.22
CA ILE A 259 -27.03 13.64 -3.96
C ILE A 259 -26.96 14.39 -5.27
N LEU A 260 -27.70 15.50 -5.35
CA LEU A 260 -27.65 16.43 -6.49
C LEU A 260 -26.72 17.63 -6.22
N SER A 261 -26.46 17.93 -4.94
CA SER A 261 -25.59 19.03 -4.50
C SER A 261 -25.04 18.72 -3.11
N SER A 262 -23.73 18.95 -2.93
CA SER A 262 -23.05 18.77 -1.64
C SER A 262 -23.57 19.75 -0.58
N ALA A 263 -23.87 20.99 -0.98
CA ALA A 263 -24.40 22.01 -0.09
C ALA A 263 -25.77 21.61 0.47
N ASN A 264 -26.69 21.19 -0.40
CA ASN A 264 -28.05 20.77 0.00
C ASN A 264 -28.00 19.54 0.92
N TRP A 265 -27.07 18.62 0.69
CA TRP A 265 -26.90 17.45 1.53
C TRP A 265 -26.35 17.81 2.92
N LYS A 266 -25.33 18.67 3.00
CA LYS A 266 -24.78 19.16 4.28
C LYS A 266 -25.79 19.93 5.11
N GLU A 267 -26.66 20.70 4.48
CA GLU A 267 -27.77 21.38 5.15
C GLU A 267 -28.74 20.37 5.77
N LYS A 268 -29.16 19.35 5.01
CA LYS A 268 -29.97 18.24 5.53
C LYS A 268 -29.26 17.55 6.70
N PHE A 269 -27.97 17.24 6.56
CA PHE A 269 -27.18 16.62 7.62
C PHE A 269 -27.16 17.48 8.90
N THR A 270 -26.93 18.79 8.79
CA THR A 270 -26.97 19.75 9.90
C THR A 270 -28.28 19.68 10.68
N ARG A 271 -29.39 19.52 9.96
CA ARG A 271 -30.73 19.46 10.55
C ARG A 271 -31.04 18.12 11.20
N PHE A 272 -30.68 17.01 10.55
CA PHE A 272 -31.09 15.67 10.99
C PHE A 272 -30.11 15.01 11.98
N PHE A 273 -28.84 15.42 11.99
CA PHE A 273 -27.82 14.83 12.86
C PHE A 273 -28.11 15.05 14.36
N PRO A 274 -28.32 16.28 14.85
CA PRO A 274 -28.64 16.51 16.28
C PRO A 274 -29.94 15.81 16.71
N ARG A 275 -30.94 15.80 15.82
CA ARG A 275 -32.21 15.11 16.06
C ARG A 275 -32.03 13.59 16.19
N THR A 276 -31.17 13.01 15.37
CA THR A 276 -30.89 11.57 15.43
C THR A 276 -30.19 11.19 16.73
N LEU A 277 -29.29 12.04 17.22
CA LEU A 277 -28.64 11.89 18.54
C LEU A 277 -29.67 11.95 19.67
N ALA A 278 -30.60 12.93 19.62
CA ALA A 278 -31.67 13.07 20.60
C ALA A 278 -32.53 11.81 20.69
N ILE A 279 -33.03 11.32 19.54
CA ILE A 279 -33.85 10.10 19.47
C ILE A 279 -33.09 8.88 20.00
N TRP A 280 -31.80 8.75 19.68
CA TRP A 280 -30.99 7.64 20.16
C TRP A 280 -30.82 7.68 21.69
N LEU A 281 -30.52 8.85 22.26
CA LEU A 281 -30.34 9.03 23.70
C LEU A 281 -31.64 8.81 24.48
N MET A 282 -32.77 9.30 23.94
CA MET A 282 -34.11 9.02 24.46
C MET A 282 -34.43 7.52 24.47
N ALA A 283 -33.99 6.78 23.45
CA ALA A 283 -34.22 5.34 23.36
C ALA A 283 -33.39 4.55 24.39
N GLN A 284 -32.15 4.96 24.66
CA GLN A 284 -31.32 4.35 25.74
C GLN A 284 -31.86 4.69 27.14
N SER A 285 -32.49 5.86 27.27
CA SER A 285 -33.04 6.37 28.53
C SER A 285 -34.44 5.80 28.87
N ASN A 286 -34.97 4.87 28.07
CA ASN A 286 -36.24 4.20 28.37
C ASN A 286 -35.98 2.97 29.25
N LYS A 287 -36.50 2.99 30.48
CA LYS A 287 -36.46 1.84 31.40
C LYS A 287 -37.88 1.50 31.87
N ASP A 288 -38.18 0.22 32.00
CA ASP A 288 -39.43 -0.21 32.63
C ASP A 288 -39.25 -0.16 34.15
N GLU A 289 -40.13 0.56 34.85
CA GLU A 289 -40.19 0.58 36.31
C GLU A 289 -41.36 -0.29 36.79
N ASP A 290 -41.05 -1.31 37.58
CA ASP A 290 -42.03 -2.21 38.18
C ASP A 290 -42.48 -1.66 39.55
N ALA A 291 -43.78 -1.44 39.73
CA ALA A 291 -44.38 -1.02 41.00
C ALA A 291 -45.34 -2.09 41.52
N TRP A 292 -45.19 -2.45 42.80
CA TRP A 292 -46.05 -3.42 43.49
C TRP A 292 -46.87 -2.70 44.55
N PHE A 293 -48.17 -2.99 44.66
CA PHE A 293 -49.03 -2.38 45.69
C PHE A 293 -50.17 -3.30 46.10
N LEU A 294 -50.76 -3.03 47.27
CA LEU A 294 -51.93 -3.76 47.79
C LEU A 294 -53.19 -2.96 47.48
N PRO A 295 -54.04 -3.35 46.51
CA PRO A 295 -55.25 -2.58 46.20
C PRO A 295 -56.18 -2.51 47.40
N ALA A 296 -56.64 -1.32 47.80
CA ALA A 296 -57.51 -1.15 48.98
C ALA A 296 -58.77 -2.04 48.93
N ALA A 297 -59.41 -2.15 47.76
CA ALA A 297 -60.56 -3.02 47.56
C ALA A 297 -60.24 -4.52 47.75
N ALA A 298 -59.00 -4.93 47.51
CA ALA A 298 -58.55 -6.30 47.75
C ALA A 298 -58.22 -6.53 49.22
N VAL A 299 -57.67 -5.53 49.92
CA VAL A 299 -57.45 -5.56 51.37
C VAL A 299 -58.77 -5.66 52.12
N GLU A 300 -59.82 -4.93 51.73
CA GLU A 300 -61.16 -5.03 52.34
C GLU A 300 -61.77 -6.43 52.20
N LYS A 301 -61.59 -7.06 51.03
CA LYS A 301 -62.09 -8.43 50.78
C LYS A 301 -61.41 -9.49 51.65
N LEU A 302 -60.20 -9.25 52.17
CA LEU A 302 -59.54 -10.17 53.10
C LEU A 302 -60.27 -10.28 54.45
N GLY A 303 -61.19 -9.36 54.77
CA GLY A 303 -62.05 -9.39 55.95
C GLY A 303 -63.39 -10.11 55.77
N ALA A 304 -63.69 -10.63 54.58
CA ALA A 304 -64.94 -11.31 54.28
C ALA A 304 -64.71 -12.78 53.88
N GLY A 305 -65.60 -13.69 54.29
CA GLY A 305 -65.59 -15.12 53.91
C GLY A 305 -65.14 -16.11 54.99
N LYS A 306 -65.10 -17.41 54.63
CA LYS A 306 -64.91 -18.56 55.55
C LYS A 306 -63.58 -18.54 56.34
N HIS A 307 -62.60 -17.75 55.91
CA HIS A 307 -61.31 -17.60 56.56
C HIS A 307 -60.89 -16.12 56.73
N ALA A 308 -61.83 -15.20 56.97
CA ALA A 308 -61.54 -13.77 57.10
C ALA A 308 -60.38 -13.45 58.08
N LEU A 309 -59.54 -12.47 57.72
CA LEU A 309 -58.61 -11.86 58.67
C LEU A 309 -59.41 -11.13 59.76
N SER A 310 -58.92 -11.16 61.01
CA SER A 310 -59.62 -10.48 62.09
C SER A 310 -59.59 -8.95 61.89
N PRO A 311 -60.62 -8.21 62.35
CA PRO A 311 -60.68 -6.74 62.19
C PRO A 311 -59.44 -6.02 62.72
N LYS A 312 -58.83 -6.56 63.80
CA LYS A 312 -57.60 -6.02 64.42
C LYS A 312 -56.35 -6.21 63.55
N LEU A 313 -56.30 -7.25 62.71
CA LEU A 313 -55.20 -7.47 61.76
C LEU A 313 -55.41 -6.68 60.46
N LEU A 314 -56.65 -6.56 59.99
CA LEU A 314 -57.00 -5.69 58.87
C LEU A 314 -56.62 -4.24 59.16
N ALA A 315 -56.98 -3.70 60.32
CA ALA A 315 -56.62 -2.33 60.71
C ALA A 315 -55.11 -2.05 60.71
N ARG A 316 -54.26 -3.08 60.84
CA ARG A 316 -52.79 -2.96 60.75
C ARG A 316 -52.26 -3.01 59.32
N ILE A 317 -52.96 -3.67 58.40
CA ILE A 317 -52.58 -3.77 56.98
C ILE A 317 -53.18 -2.62 56.17
N THR A 318 -54.36 -2.10 56.54
CA THR A 318 -55.03 -0.98 55.85
C THR A 318 -54.12 0.23 55.57
N PRO A 319 -53.19 0.65 56.45
CA PRO A 319 -52.24 1.73 56.14
C PRO A 319 -51.25 1.43 55.01
N LEU A 320 -51.09 0.15 54.62
CA LEU A 320 -50.26 -0.28 53.50
C LEU A 320 -51.06 -0.39 52.19
N ALA A 321 -52.39 -0.21 52.23
CA ALA A 321 -53.23 -0.23 51.04
C ALA A 321 -52.89 0.95 50.11
N ASP A 322 -52.90 0.68 48.80
CA ASP A 322 -52.56 1.58 47.68
C ASP A 322 -51.16 2.24 47.76
N ARG A 323 -50.35 1.90 48.77
CA ARG A 323 -48.95 2.33 48.87
C ARG A 323 -48.10 1.57 47.85
N GLN A 324 -47.27 2.30 47.09
CA GLN A 324 -46.37 1.71 46.11
C GLN A 324 -45.06 1.21 46.75
N PHE A 325 -44.62 0.04 46.30
CA PHE A 325 -43.37 -0.62 46.71
C PHE A 325 -42.54 -0.98 45.47
N PRO A 326 -41.19 -0.90 45.57
CA PRO A 326 -40.29 -1.13 44.44
C PRO A 326 -40.10 -2.61 44.08
N SER A 327 -40.50 -3.53 44.96
CA SER A 327 -40.45 -4.98 44.72
C SER A 327 -41.48 -5.73 45.54
N LYS A 328 -41.78 -6.98 45.17
CA LYS A 328 -42.70 -7.85 45.91
C LYS A 328 -42.13 -8.22 47.29
N GLU A 329 -40.81 -8.33 47.42
CA GLU A 329 -40.10 -8.58 48.69
C GLU A 329 -40.24 -7.40 49.65
N ALA A 330 -40.24 -6.16 49.13
CA ALA A 330 -40.46 -4.98 49.94
C ALA A 330 -41.90 -4.91 50.49
N VAL A 331 -42.89 -5.37 49.70
CA VAL A 331 -44.27 -5.55 50.19
C VAL A 331 -44.32 -6.61 51.28
N ASP A 332 -43.66 -7.75 51.09
CA ASP A 332 -43.62 -8.85 52.07
C ASP A 332 -43.03 -8.39 53.41
N ALA A 333 -41.90 -7.67 53.38
CA ALA A 333 -41.28 -7.12 54.57
C ALA A 333 -42.24 -6.17 55.32
N ALA A 334 -42.84 -5.21 54.61
CA ALA A 334 -43.77 -4.25 55.21
C ALA A 334 -45.04 -4.92 55.78
N VAL A 335 -45.57 -5.93 55.09
CA VAL A 335 -46.74 -6.70 55.55
C VAL A 335 -46.40 -7.54 56.78
N LYS A 336 -45.24 -8.22 56.80
CA LYS A 336 -44.78 -9.00 57.95
C LYS A 336 -44.56 -8.12 59.17
N GLU A 337 -43.97 -6.94 58.98
CA GLU A 337 -43.78 -5.94 60.03
C GLU A 337 -45.12 -5.47 60.60
N ALA A 338 -46.07 -5.10 59.74
CA ALA A 338 -47.41 -4.69 60.16
C ALA A 338 -48.19 -5.80 60.91
N LEU A 339 -47.96 -7.07 60.55
CA LEU A 339 -48.59 -8.23 61.19
C LEU A 339 -47.90 -8.69 62.48
N GLY A 340 -46.62 -8.34 62.70
CA GLY A 340 -45.84 -8.66 63.90
C GLY A 340 -45.87 -10.15 64.26
N ALA A 341 -46.35 -10.49 65.46
CA ALA A 341 -46.45 -11.87 65.96
C ALA A 341 -47.35 -12.83 65.11
N LYS A 342 -48.06 -12.30 64.10
CA LYS A 342 -48.87 -13.06 63.14
C LYS A 342 -48.28 -13.02 61.71
N ALA A 343 -46.98 -12.77 61.56
CA ALA A 343 -46.28 -12.69 60.27
C ALA A 343 -46.43 -13.95 59.40
N ASN A 344 -46.74 -15.12 59.98
CA ASN A 344 -47.06 -16.34 59.23
C ASN A 344 -48.30 -16.19 58.31
N MET A 345 -49.14 -15.18 58.52
CA MET A 345 -50.29 -14.87 57.68
C MET A 345 -49.99 -13.91 56.51
N ALA A 346 -48.76 -13.38 56.40
CA ALA A 346 -48.36 -12.42 55.36
C ALA A 346 -48.58 -12.96 53.93
N LYS A 347 -48.39 -14.27 53.73
CA LYS A 347 -48.62 -14.94 52.44
C LYS A 347 -50.02 -14.65 51.87
N ARG A 348 -51.04 -14.60 52.73
CA ARG A 348 -52.43 -14.37 52.32
C ARG A 348 -52.69 -12.95 51.85
N VAL A 349 -51.91 -11.99 52.35
CA VAL A 349 -51.96 -10.58 51.94
C VAL A 349 -51.14 -10.39 50.67
N LEU A 350 -50.03 -11.12 50.53
CA LEU A 350 -49.20 -11.12 49.32
C LEU A 350 -49.90 -11.69 48.09
N ASP A 351 -50.85 -12.60 48.28
CA ASP A 351 -51.63 -13.20 47.19
C ASP A 351 -52.55 -12.19 46.48
N VAL A 352 -52.83 -11.03 47.10
CA VAL A 352 -53.66 -9.97 46.50
C VAL A 352 -52.87 -8.74 46.06
N VAL A 353 -51.54 -8.80 46.06
CA VAL A 353 -50.67 -7.70 45.58
C VAL A 353 -50.79 -7.60 44.07
N ALA A 354 -51.04 -6.39 43.58
CA ALA A 354 -51.05 -6.06 42.16
C ALA A 354 -49.65 -5.58 41.72
N HIS A 355 -49.30 -5.91 40.47
CA HIS A 355 -48.10 -5.46 39.78
C HIS A 355 -48.50 -4.53 38.64
N GLU A 356 -47.94 -3.33 38.64
CA GLU A 356 -48.09 -2.35 37.56
C GLU A 356 -46.71 -2.05 36.97
N ARG A 357 -46.56 -2.21 35.66
CA ARG A 357 -45.33 -1.88 34.93
C ARG A 357 -45.51 -0.52 34.28
N LYS A 358 -44.83 0.51 34.79
CA LYS A 358 -44.84 1.86 34.21
C LYS A 358 -43.60 2.06 33.36
N LYS A 359 -43.79 2.56 32.12
CA LYS A 359 -42.67 2.97 31.27
C LYS A 359 -42.18 4.33 31.76
N GLY A 360 -40.96 4.37 32.30
CA GLY A 360 -40.28 5.59 32.73
C GLY A 360 -39.18 5.97 31.73
N GLN A 361 -39.06 7.26 31.42
CA GLN A 361 -37.92 7.78 30.66
C GLN A 361 -37.00 8.53 31.63
N ARG A 362 -35.86 7.92 31.96
CA ARG A 362 -34.85 8.46 32.87
C ARG A 362 -33.51 8.50 32.15
N PHE A 363 -32.89 9.68 32.12
CA PHE A 363 -31.60 9.92 31.47
C PHE A 363 -30.57 8.84 31.83
N ASP A 364 -29.91 8.28 30.82
CA ASP A 364 -28.82 7.31 30.98
C ASP A 364 -27.46 8.01 30.91
N PRO A 365 -26.78 8.24 32.06
CA PRO A 365 -25.51 8.97 32.10
C PRO A 365 -24.37 8.19 31.46
N GLU A 366 -24.40 6.85 31.49
CA GLU A 366 -23.37 6.00 30.91
C GLU A 366 -23.43 6.07 29.38
N ALA A 367 -24.64 6.00 28.81
CA ALA A 367 -24.86 6.18 27.38
C ALA A 367 -24.40 7.57 26.90
N TRP A 368 -24.63 8.62 27.70
CA TRP A 368 -24.12 9.97 27.40
C TRP A 368 -22.60 10.05 27.46
N VAL A 369 -21.97 9.52 28.51
CA VAL A 369 -20.50 9.56 28.65
C VAL A 369 -19.82 8.83 27.50
N GLN A 370 -20.37 7.69 27.08
CA GLN A 370 -19.88 6.97 25.90
C GLN A 370 -20.03 7.81 24.63
N LEU A 371 -21.23 8.37 24.38
CA LEU A 371 -21.50 9.20 23.21
C LEU A 371 -20.60 10.44 23.16
N ALA A 372 -20.41 11.10 24.30
CA ALA A 372 -19.57 12.28 24.43
C ALA A 372 -18.08 11.96 24.20
N ALA A 373 -17.61 10.80 24.66
CA ALA A 373 -16.25 10.35 24.40
C ALA A 373 -16.02 10.04 22.91
N GLU A 374 -16.98 9.39 22.25
CA GLU A 374 -16.89 9.01 20.82
C GLU A 374 -16.97 10.23 19.88
N LEU A 375 -17.80 11.23 20.21
CA LEU A 375 -18.00 12.44 19.40
C LEU A 375 -17.15 13.65 19.85
N GLY A 376 -16.42 13.54 20.97
CA GLY A 376 -15.64 14.64 21.53
C GLY A 376 -16.51 15.77 22.11
N PHE A 377 -17.69 15.45 22.64
CA PHE A 377 -18.54 16.43 23.34
C PHE A 377 -18.05 16.70 24.75
N ASP A 378 -18.37 17.90 25.25
CA ASP A 378 -18.15 18.26 26.64
C ASP A 378 -19.08 17.44 27.55
N ARG A 379 -18.49 16.66 28.45
CA ARG A 379 -19.22 15.80 29.39
C ARG A 379 -20.15 16.61 30.31
N ALA A 380 -19.81 17.87 30.59
CA ALA A 380 -20.61 18.78 31.41
C ALA A 380 -21.95 19.18 30.78
N ALA A 381 -22.20 18.85 29.50
CA ALA A 381 -23.51 19.04 28.90
C ALA A 381 -24.56 18.02 29.39
N GLY A 382 -24.17 16.98 30.14
CA GLY A 382 -25.06 15.93 30.65
C GLY A 382 -26.22 16.48 31.49
N ASP A 383 -25.94 17.40 32.42
CA ASP A 383 -26.95 17.98 33.31
C ASP A 383 -28.05 18.73 32.56
N ARG A 384 -27.70 19.39 31.45
CA ARG A 384 -28.66 20.09 30.58
C ARG A 384 -29.48 19.12 29.72
N LEU A 385 -28.89 17.99 29.33
CA LEU A 385 -29.58 16.96 28.56
C LEU A 385 -30.56 16.16 29.43
N GLU A 386 -30.19 15.90 30.69
CA GLU A 386 -31.06 15.25 31.68
C GLU A 386 -32.37 16.03 31.89
N ALA A 387 -32.26 17.36 32.02
CA ALA A 387 -33.43 18.24 32.16
C ALA A 387 -34.39 18.23 30.96
N CYS A 388 -33.93 17.76 29.79
CA CYS A 388 -34.68 17.78 28.54
C CYS A 388 -34.96 16.38 27.98
N ILE A 389 -34.68 15.30 28.71
CA ILE A 389 -34.75 13.94 28.16
C ILE A 389 -36.15 13.52 27.67
N GLN A 390 -37.20 14.16 28.18
CA GLN A 390 -38.59 13.89 27.81
C GLN A 390 -39.10 14.76 26.65
N ASP A 391 -38.32 15.72 26.17
CA ASP A 391 -38.67 16.62 25.08
C ASP A 391 -37.64 16.52 23.94
N GLU A 392 -38.01 15.82 22.86
CA GLU A 392 -37.15 15.63 21.68
C GLU A 392 -36.68 16.98 21.09
N ALA A 393 -37.53 18.01 21.08
CA ALA A 393 -37.21 19.29 20.47
C ALA A 393 -36.21 20.08 21.33
N ALA A 394 -36.44 20.12 22.65
CA ALA A 394 -35.50 20.74 23.59
C ALA A 394 -34.14 20.01 23.58
N LEU A 395 -34.15 18.67 23.58
CA LEU A 395 -32.95 17.85 23.52
C LEU A 395 -32.17 18.05 22.20
N THR A 396 -32.89 18.13 21.07
CA THR A 396 -32.31 18.44 19.76
C THR A 396 -31.64 19.82 19.75
N SER A 397 -32.24 20.82 20.40
CA SER A 397 -31.66 22.16 20.51
C SER A 397 -30.33 22.17 21.27
N VAL A 398 -30.28 21.53 22.44
CA VAL A 398 -29.04 21.41 23.24
C VAL A 398 -27.94 20.68 22.46
N LEU A 399 -28.30 19.58 21.78
CA LEU A 399 -27.36 18.82 20.94
C LEU A 399 -26.94 19.58 19.69
N SER A 400 -27.77 20.45 19.13
CA SER A 400 -27.44 21.26 17.96
C SER A 400 -26.28 22.22 18.26
N GLU A 401 -26.29 22.86 19.44
CA GLU A 401 -25.19 23.71 19.89
C GLU A 401 -23.88 22.91 20.09
N ALA A 402 -23.96 21.71 20.69
CA ALA A 402 -22.79 20.84 20.82
C ALA A 402 -22.25 20.41 19.44
N CYS A 403 -23.14 20.11 18.49
CA CYS A 403 -22.77 19.67 17.15
C CYS A 403 -22.03 20.74 16.33
N LYS A 404 -22.26 22.04 16.57
CA LYS A 404 -21.58 23.13 15.84
C LYS A 404 -20.06 23.02 15.86
N LYS A 405 -19.48 22.51 16.94
CA LYS A 405 -18.02 22.34 17.09
C LYS A 405 -17.45 21.21 16.22
N ILE A 406 -18.24 20.18 15.94
CA ILE A 406 -17.79 18.97 15.22
C ILE A 406 -18.22 18.94 13.74
N LEU A 407 -19.30 19.64 13.39
CA LEU A 407 -19.84 19.70 12.02
C LEU A 407 -18.81 20.09 10.96
N PRO A 408 -17.91 21.08 11.18
CA PRO A 408 -16.88 21.41 10.19
C PRO A 408 -15.97 20.23 9.84
N GLY A 409 -15.54 19.45 10.84
CA GLY A 409 -14.72 18.25 10.62
C GLY A 409 -15.48 17.15 9.89
N LEU A 410 -16.79 17.01 10.18
CA LEU A 410 -17.67 16.08 9.47
C LEU A 410 -17.92 16.49 8.01
N PHE A 411 -18.08 17.79 7.73
CA PHE A 411 -18.21 18.29 6.36
C PHE A 411 -16.93 18.14 5.55
N GLN A 412 -15.77 18.29 6.18
CA GLN A 412 -14.50 18.02 5.53
C GLN A 412 -14.42 16.55 5.07
N GLN A 413 -14.85 15.61 5.91
CA GLN A 413 -14.94 14.20 5.51
C GLN A 413 -15.86 14.01 4.30
N VAL A 414 -17.01 14.69 4.26
CA VAL A 414 -17.94 14.65 3.11
C VAL A 414 -17.30 15.19 1.83
N ASP A 415 -16.66 16.36 1.89
CA ASP A 415 -16.01 16.95 0.71
C ASP A 415 -14.86 16.08 0.18
N GLN A 416 -14.11 15.46 1.09
CA GLN A 416 -13.06 14.50 0.74
C GLN A 416 -13.65 13.27 0.05
N GLN A 417 -14.76 12.72 0.55
CA GLN A 417 -15.43 11.59 -0.09
C GLN A 417 -15.96 11.94 -1.48
N ILE A 418 -16.50 13.15 -1.66
CA ILE A 418 -16.97 13.62 -2.97
C ILE A 418 -15.82 13.70 -3.98
N ARG A 419 -14.65 14.21 -3.56
CA ARG A 419 -13.44 14.25 -4.40
C ARG A 419 -12.91 12.84 -4.70
N LEU A 420 -12.95 11.93 -3.71
CA LEU A 420 -12.57 10.52 -3.89
C LEU A 420 -13.53 9.74 -4.79
N ALA A 421 -14.80 10.12 -4.88
CA ALA A 421 -15.72 9.50 -5.83
C ALA A 421 -15.33 9.80 -7.29
N GLN A 422 -14.53 10.84 -7.53
CA GLN A 422 -13.95 11.16 -8.84
C GLN A 422 -12.64 10.39 -9.11
N SER A 423 -12.07 9.72 -8.11
CA SER A 423 -10.88 8.89 -8.26
C SER A 423 -11.24 7.42 -8.53
N ASP A 424 -10.26 6.68 -9.06
CA ASP A 424 -10.34 5.22 -9.22
C ASP A 424 -11.29 4.74 -10.33
N SER A 425 -11.32 5.48 -11.45
CA SER A 425 -12.16 5.20 -12.63
C SER A 425 -12.13 3.75 -13.11
N TRP A 426 -10.98 3.09 -13.03
CA TRP A 426 -10.79 1.70 -13.44
C TRP A 426 -11.59 0.69 -12.60
N ILE A 427 -11.91 1.01 -11.34
CA ILE A 427 -12.67 0.12 -10.45
C ILE A 427 -14.14 0.21 -10.75
N ASP A 428 -14.62 1.44 -10.93
CA ASP A 428 -16.01 1.68 -11.32
C ASP A 428 -16.26 1.08 -12.71
N GLU A 429 -15.29 1.13 -13.61
CA GLU A 429 -15.31 0.42 -14.88
C GLU A 429 -15.35 -1.11 -14.72
N GLU A 430 -14.50 -1.70 -13.86
CA GLU A 430 -14.57 -3.15 -13.57
C GLU A 430 -15.93 -3.53 -12.97
N ILE A 431 -16.48 -2.74 -12.04
CA ILE A 431 -17.82 -2.99 -11.47
C ILE A 431 -18.87 -2.96 -12.57
N ALA A 432 -18.85 -1.94 -13.44
CA ALA A 432 -19.82 -1.81 -14.53
C ALA A 432 -19.73 -2.98 -15.53
N VAL A 433 -18.51 -3.37 -15.92
CA VAL A 433 -18.29 -4.55 -16.79
C VAL A 433 -18.85 -5.82 -16.13
N ARG A 434 -18.66 -6.01 -14.82
CA ARG A 434 -19.19 -7.16 -14.08
C ARG A 434 -20.71 -7.14 -13.94
N GLU A 435 -21.31 -5.97 -13.75
CA GLU A 435 -22.77 -5.80 -13.71
C GLU A 435 -23.39 -6.15 -15.08
N GLU A 436 -22.74 -5.76 -16.18
CA GLU A 436 -23.15 -6.19 -17.52
C GLU A 436 -22.94 -7.69 -17.78
N HIS A 437 -21.85 -8.29 -17.29
CA HIS A 437 -21.67 -9.75 -17.34
C HIS A 437 -22.80 -10.48 -16.60
N LEU A 438 -23.23 -9.95 -15.46
CA LEU A 438 -24.36 -10.48 -14.71
C LEU A 438 -25.67 -10.31 -15.50
N HIS A 439 -25.86 -9.18 -16.18
CA HIS A 439 -27.01 -8.95 -17.06
C HIS A 439 -27.05 -9.94 -18.22
N ILE A 440 -25.93 -10.15 -18.94
CA ILE A 440 -25.80 -11.18 -19.98
C ILE A 440 -26.17 -12.56 -19.44
N LYS A 441 -25.68 -12.93 -18.25
CA LYS A 441 -25.99 -14.23 -17.63
C LYS A 441 -27.48 -14.36 -17.24
N ASN A 442 -28.13 -13.27 -16.85
CA ASN A 442 -29.57 -13.27 -16.61
C ASN A 442 -30.35 -13.40 -17.92
N LEU A 443 -29.97 -12.70 -18.99
CA LEU A 443 -30.58 -12.86 -20.32
C LEU A 443 -30.45 -14.31 -20.83
N LEU A 444 -29.29 -14.95 -20.65
CA LEU A 444 -29.10 -16.38 -20.93
C LEU A 444 -30.03 -17.26 -20.08
N LYS A 445 -30.18 -16.95 -18.80
CA LYS A 445 -31.08 -17.67 -17.88
C LYS A 445 -32.55 -17.51 -18.26
N GLU A 446 -32.92 -16.36 -18.80
CA GLU A 446 -34.26 -16.01 -19.27
C GLU A 446 -34.54 -16.49 -20.70
N GLY A 447 -33.56 -17.08 -21.39
CA GLY A 447 -33.70 -17.53 -22.77
C GLY A 447 -33.76 -16.41 -23.81
N LYS A 448 -33.29 -15.20 -23.46
CA LYS A 448 -33.30 -14.00 -24.33
C LYS A 448 -32.05 -13.85 -25.20
N ILE A 449 -31.09 -14.75 -25.05
CA ILE A 449 -29.91 -14.85 -25.91
C ILE A 449 -29.96 -16.21 -26.58
N GLU A 450 -29.92 -16.22 -27.91
CA GLU A 450 -29.95 -17.41 -28.74
C GLU A 450 -28.53 -17.88 -29.12
N GLU A 451 -28.40 -19.14 -29.53
CA GLU A 451 -27.10 -19.75 -29.83
C GLU A 451 -26.37 -19.06 -31.00
N TRP A 452 -27.09 -18.57 -32.01
CA TRP A 452 -26.47 -17.86 -33.12
C TRP A 452 -25.88 -16.51 -32.68
N GLN A 453 -26.49 -15.83 -31.70
CA GLN A 453 -25.93 -14.61 -31.10
C GLN A 453 -24.64 -14.94 -30.34
N TRP A 454 -24.63 -16.05 -29.58
CA TRP A 454 -23.44 -16.56 -28.89
C TRP A 454 -22.25 -16.84 -29.83
N LEU A 455 -22.54 -17.25 -31.07
CA LEU A 455 -21.53 -17.54 -32.09
C LEU A 455 -21.10 -16.30 -32.90
N ASN A 456 -21.75 -15.15 -32.71
CA ASN A 456 -21.49 -13.94 -33.47
C ASN A 456 -21.15 -12.74 -32.57
N PRO A 457 -19.85 -12.38 -32.44
CA PRO A 457 -19.41 -11.26 -31.61
C PRO A 457 -19.94 -9.88 -32.03
N ASP A 458 -20.37 -9.72 -33.27
CA ASP A 458 -20.88 -8.45 -33.78
C ASP A 458 -22.39 -8.27 -33.57
N TYR A 459 -23.09 -9.33 -33.17
CA TYR A 459 -24.51 -9.26 -32.87
C TYR A 459 -24.76 -9.14 -31.36
N THR A 460 -24.77 -7.90 -30.90
CA THR A 460 -24.91 -7.56 -29.48
C THR A 460 -26.38 -7.48 -29.06
N PRO A 461 -26.80 -8.08 -27.92
CA PRO A 461 -28.15 -7.87 -27.37
C PRO A 461 -28.44 -6.39 -27.07
N GLU A 462 -29.67 -5.91 -27.30
CA GLU A 462 -30.05 -4.48 -27.23
C GLU A 462 -29.73 -3.76 -25.90
N SER A 463 -29.52 -4.49 -24.81
CA SER A 463 -29.23 -3.96 -23.47
C SER A 463 -27.80 -4.20 -22.98
N VAL A 464 -26.87 -4.55 -23.87
CA VAL A 464 -25.48 -4.86 -23.56
C VAL A 464 -24.56 -3.99 -24.43
N ARG A 465 -23.43 -3.49 -23.89
CA ARG A 465 -22.47 -2.75 -24.73
C ARG A 465 -21.73 -3.70 -25.68
N PRO A 466 -21.51 -3.33 -26.95
CA PRO A 466 -20.80 -4.19 -27.90
C PRO A 466 -19.40 -4.60 -27.45
N SER A 467 -18.66 -3.71 -26.80
CA SER A 467 -17.34 -4.02 -26.23
C SER A 467 -17.40 -5.11 -25.17
N THR A 468 -18.35 -4.99 -24.24
CA THR A 468 -18.55 -5.96 -23.14
C THR A 468 -19.03 -7.30 -23.66
N TRP A 469 -19.89 -7.32 -24.69
CA TRP A 469 -20.33 -8.56 -25.33
C TRP A 469 -19.17 -9.33 -25.96
N ARG A 470 -18.31 -8.65 -26.73
CA ARG A 470 -17.12 -9.27 -27.32
C ARG A 470 -16.17 -9.83 -26.26
N GLU A 471 -15.89 -9.05 -25.22
CA GLU A 471 -15.05 -9.49 -24.09
C GLU A 471 -15.68 -10.71 -23.39
N PHE A 472 -16.99 -10.69 -23.15
CA PHE A 472 -17.72 -11.79 -22.54
C PHE A 472 -17.57 -13.07 -23.36
N LEU A 473 -17.79 -13.00 -24.68
CA LEU A 473 -17.62 -14.15 -25.57
C LEU A 473 -16.16 -14.63 -25.63
N GLU A 474 -15.19 -13.73 -25.71
CA GLU A 474 -13.76 -14.08 -25.73
C GLU A 474 -13.33 -14.80 -24.45
N SER A 475 -13.77 -14.31 -23.29
CA SER A 475 -13.49 -14.94 -21.99
C SER A 475 -14.13 -16.32 -21.85
N HIS A 476 -15.21 -16.58 -22.60
CA HIS A 476 -15.96 -17.83 -22.65
C HIS A 476 -15.78 -18.62 -23.96
N GLN A 477 -14.80 -18.28 -24.80
CA GLN A 477 -14.61 -18.90 -26.14
C GLN A 477 -14.47 -20.43 -26.11
N ARG A 478 -14.04 -20.99 -24.97
CA ARG A 478 -13.88 -22.44 -24.75
C ARG A 478 -15.12 -23.11 -24.15
N VAL A 479 -16.21 -22.38 -23.94
CA VAL A 479 -17.45 -22.84 -23.33
C VAL A 479 -18.53 -22.89 -24.40
N GLN A 480 -19.07 -24.09 -24.66
CA GLN A 480 -20.20 -24.24 -25.58
C GLN A 480 -21.47 -23.63 -24.99
N PHE A 481 -22.34 -23.06 -25.84
CA PHE A 481 -23.58 -22.41 -25.44
C PHE A 481 -24.44 -23.28 -24.52
N ARG A 482 -24.66 -24.56 -24.89
CA ARG A 482 -25.38 -25.54 -24.06
C ARG A 482 -24.80 -25.73 -22.65
N HIS A 483 -23.48 -25.58 -22.47
CA HIS A 483 -22.84 -25.69 -21.15
C HIS A 483 -23.01 -24.42 -20.33
N MET A 484 -23.12 -23.27 -20.99
CA MET A 484 -23.44 -21.99 -20.35
C MET A 484 -24.88 -21.97 -19.82
N LEU A 485 -25.82 -22.57 -20.54
CA LEU A 485 -27.24 -22.67 -20.13
C LEU A 485 -27.50 -23.66 -18.99
N ASN A 486 -26.51 -24.44 -18.54
CA ASN A 486 -26.71 -25.37 -17.42
C ASN A 486 -27.17 -24.61 -16.16
N PRO A 487 -28.39 -24.85 -15.62
CA PRO A 487 -28.98 -23.98 -14.59
C PRO A 487 -28.15 -23.87 -13.31
N ARG A 488 -27.48 -24.96 -12.92
CA ARG A 488 -26.63 -25.01 -11.73
C ARG A 488 -25.33 -24.23 -11.93
N ASN A 489 -24.69 -24.38 -13.09
CA ASN A 489 -23.46 -23.67 -13.41
C ASN A 489 -23.72 -22.18 -13.62
N LEU A 490 -24.81 -21.82 -14.30
CA LEU A 490 -25.20 -20.44 -14.57
C LEU A 490 -25.57 -19.71 -13.28
N SER A 491 -26.40 -20.32 -12.42
CA SER A 491 -26.74 -19.74 -11.11
C SER A 491 -25.50 -19.53 -10.23
N LYS A 492 -24.55 -20.48 -10.28
CA LYS A 492 -23.27 -20.35 -9.60
C LYS A 492 -22.42 -19.21 -10.18
N SER A 493 -22.38 -19.07 -11.50
CA SER A 493 -21.66 -18.01 -12.20
C SER A 493 -22.24 -16.62 -11.87
N ILE A 494 -23.57 -16.49 -11.81
CA ILE A 494 -24.27 -15.28 -11.38
C ILE A 494 -23.93 -14.94 -9.92
N ALA A 495 -23.99 -15.93 -9.03
CA ALA A 495 -23.62 -15.72 -7.63
C ALA A 495 -22.14 -15.26 -7.51
N ASN A 496 -21.22 -15.86 -8.26
CA ASN A 496 -19.82 -15.43 -8.26
C ASN A 496 -19.64 -13.96 -8.65
N ASP A 497 -20.32 -13.49 -9.71
CA ASP A 497 -20.24 -12.08 -10.11
C ASP A 497 -20.81 -11.16 -9.03
N ARG A 498 -21.96 -11.51 -8.43
CA ARG A 498 -22.56 -10.70 -7.34
C ARG A 498 -21.59 -10.49 -6.19
N ASN A 499 -20.91 -11.55 -5.78
CA ASN A 499 -20.01 -11.43 -4.64
C ASN A 499 -18.66 -10.80 -5.01
N LEU A 500 -18.17 -10.98 -6.24
CA LEU A 500 -17.02 -10.21 -6.73
C LEU A 500 -17.36 -8.71 -6.76
N ILE A 501 -18.56 -8.34 -7.23
CA ILE A 501 -19.04 -6.96 -7.19
C ILE A 501 -19.09 -6.45 -5.75
N ALA A 502 -19.66 -7.20 -4.81
CA ALA A 502 -19.72 -6.84 -3.39
C ALA A 502 -18.31 -6.68 -2.77
N LEU A 503 -17.40 -7.61 -3.07
CA LEU A 503 -16.01 -7.60 -2.63
C LEU A 503 -15.28 -6.36 -3.15
N VAL A 504 -15.36 -6.08 -4.46
CA VAL A 504 -14.70 -4.93 -5.07
C VAL A 504 -15.29 -3.61 -4.56
N LYS A 505 -16.61 -3.53 -4.37
CA LYS A 505 -17.27 -2.35 -3.76
C LYS A 505 -16.76 -2.12 -2.33
N SER A 506 -16.81 -3.12 -1.45
CA SER A 506 -16.32 -2.97 -0.07
C SER A 506 -14.82 -2.64 -0.02
N TYR A 507 -13.98 -3.30 -0.83
CA TYR A 507 -12.55 -3.01 -0.87
C TYR A 507 -12.27 -1.57 -1.35
N ARG A 508 -12.98 -1.11 -2.38
CA ARG A 508 -12.92 0.29 -2.86
C ARG A 508 -13.32 1.26 -1.76
N ASP A 509 -14.43 1.00 -1.08
CA ASP A 509 -14.98 1.90 -0.07
C ASP A 509 -14.04 2.00 1.15
N ARG A 510 -13.47 0.87 1.60
CA ARG A 510 -12.41 0.84 2.64
C ARG A 510 -11.14 1.57 2.20
N THR A 511 -10.73 1.41 0.95
CA THR A 511 -9.54 2.10 0.41
C THR A 511 -9.77 3.61 0.36
N ARG A 512 -10.93 4.06 -0.14
CA ARG A 512 -11.33 5.48 -0.12
C ARG A 512 -11.38 6.03 1.31
N GLN A 513 -11.87 5.26 2.27
CA GLN A 513 -11.87 5.65 3.68
C GLN A 513 -10.44 5.82 4.25
N GLU A 514 -9.50 4.96 3.86
CA GLU A 514 -8.10 5.09 4.26
C GLU A 514 -7.42 6.28 3.55
N LEU A 515 -7.73 6.52 2.29
CA LEU A 515 -7.22 7.67 1.54
C LEU A 515 -7.76 9.01 2.04
N SER A 516 -8.97 9.04 2.59
CA SER A 516 -9.54 10.26 3.19
C SER A 516 -8.94 10.61 4.55
N GLN A 517 -8.04 9.80 5.10
CA GLN A 517 -7.38 10.14 6.35
C GLN A 517 -6.53 11.40 6.18
N SER A 518 -6.49 12.24 7.22
CA SER A 518 -5.79 13.52 7.19
C SER A 518 -4.30 13.38 6.89
N PHE A 519 -3.65 12.29 7.33
CA PHE A 519 -2.24 12.01 7.02
C PHE A 519 -1.99 11.59 5.57
N ASN A 520 -3.03 11.24 4.81
CA ASN A 520 -2.98 10.92 3.37
C ASN A 520 -3.47 12.09 2.49
N THR A 521 -3.81 13.23 3.09
CA THR A 521 -4.30 14.43 2.39
C THR A 521 -3.15 15.42 2.17
N ASP A 522 -3.05 15.94 0.95
CA ASP A 522 -2.07 16.96 0.58
C ASP A 522 -2.41 18.35 1.17
N PHE A 523 -1.46 19.28 1.08
CA PHE A 523 -1.68 20.66 1.49
C PHE A 523 -1.96 21.53 0.27
N ARG A 524 -3.08 22.25 0.29
CA ARG A 524 -3.48 23.14 -0.81
C ARG A 524 -3.85 24.52 -0.31
N ALA A 525 -3.72 25.46 -1.22
CA ALA A 525 -4.16 26.82 -1.03
C ALA A 525 -5.70 26.92 -0.98
N GLY A 526 -6.20 27.80 -0.12
CA GLY A 526 -7.60 28.17 -0.01
C GLY A 526 -7.77 29.42 0.86
N GLY A 527 -9.01 29.67 1.30
CA GLY A 527 -9.34 30.82 2.14
C GLY A 527 -9.23 32.16 1.40
N VAL A 528 -9.11 33.24 2.16
CA VAL A 528 -9.09 34.62 1.64
C VAL A 528 -7.87 34.81 0.72
N PHE A 529 -8.12 35.22 -0.53
CA PHE A 529 -7.12 35.35 -1.61
C PHE A 529 -6.29 34.08 -1.90
N ASN A 530 -6.79 32.89 -1.54
CA ASN A 530 -6.07 31.63 -1.74
C ASN A 530 -4.71 31.57 -1.02
N ARG A 531 -4.62 32.17 0.18
CA ARG A 531 -3.38 32.30 0.96
C ARG A 531 -3.26 31.31 2.12
N GLU A 532 -4.37 30.76 2.60
CA GLU A 532 -4.33 29.72 3.64
C GLU A 532 -3.87 28.40 3.02
N ILE A 533 -2.82 27.78 3.56
CA ILE A 533 -2.32 26.49 3.09
C ILE A 533 -2.69 25.44 4.13
N SER A 534 -3.61 24.54 3.79
CA SER A 534 -4.14 23.59 4.76
C SER A 534 -4.63 22.31 4.10
N LYS A 535 -4.60 21.21 4.84
CA LYS A 535 -5.25 19.94 4.49
C LYS A 535 -6.76 20.08 4.30
N LYS A 536 -7.37 21.13 4.86
CA LYS A 536 -8.79 21.48 4.64
C LYS A 536 -9.13 21.64 3.17
N TYR A 537 -8.20 22.18 2.37
CA TYR A 537 -8.38 22.40 0.94
C TYR A 537 -7.76 21.28 0.09
N GLY A 538 -7.06 20.35 0.75
CA GLY A 538 -6.32 19.28 0.12
C GLY A 538 -7.20 18.20 -0.52
N LYS A 539 -6.55 17.36 -1.32
CA LYS A 539 -7.07 16.08 -1.80
C LYS A 539 -6.10 14.96 -1.37
N PRO A 540 -6.51 13.69 -1.47
CA PRO A 540 -5.57 12.59 -1.34
C PRO A 540 -4.40 12.72 -2.32
N TYR A 541 -3.19 12.37 -1.87
CA TYR A 541 -2.01 12.33 -2.73
C TYR A 541 -2.21 11.42 -3.94
N ASP A 542 -1.67 11.79 -5.10
CA ASP A 542 -1.81 11.02 -6.35
C ASP A 542 -1.09 9.69 -6.31
N THR A 543 -0.02 9.60 -5.53
CA THR A 543 0.71 8.36 -5.34
C THR A 543 1.21 8.26 -3.90
N ILE A 544 0.79 7.19 -3.23
CA ILE A 544 1.09 6.90 -1.83
C ILE A 544 1.79 5.55 -1.75
N PHE A 545 2.69 5.40 -0.78
CA PHE A 545 3.31 4.12 -0.46
C PHE A 545 2.27 3.06 -0.04
N MET A 546 2.45 1.83 -0.50
CA MET A 546 1.50 0.74 -0.37
C MET A 546 1.29 0.33 1.09
N ARG A 547 0.03 0.05 1.43
CA ARG A 547 -0.39 -0.45 2.73
C ARG A 547 -1.20 -1.73 2.52
N MET A 548 -1.14 -2.69 3.45
CA MET A 548 -2.11 -3.79 3.53
C MET A 548 -2.88 -3.67 4.81
N LEU A 549 -4.11 -4.17 4.79
CA LEU A 549 -4.79 -4.47 6.03
C LEU A 549 -4.15 -5.73 6.62
N SER A 550 -3.65 -5.63 7.85
CA SER A 550 -3.29 -6.77 8.66
C SER A 550 -4.38 -7.01 9.70
N TRP A 551 -4.53 -8.25 10.15
CA TRP A 551 -5.47 -8.55 11.21
C TRP A 551 -4.75 -8.82 12.54
N GLY A 552 -4.90 -7.91 13.50
CA GLY A 552 -4.47 -8.14 14.88
C GLY A 552 -5.70 -8.18 15.80
N PRO A 553 -5.67 -8.93 16.90
CA PRO A 553 -6.69 -8.81 17.95
C PRO A 553 -6.59 -7.41 18.58
N SER A 554 -7.30 -6.44 18.01
CA SER A 554 -7.45 -5.11 18.60
C SER A 554 -8.67 -5.10 19.52
N ALA A 555 -8.64 -4.27 20.56
CA ALA A 555 -9.76 -4.09 21.49
C ALA A 555 -11.07 -3.64 20.79
N GLN A 556 -10.98 -3.15 19.54
CA GLN A 556 -12.09 -2.68 18.72
C GLN A 556 -12.48 -3.66 17.59
N GLY A 557 -11.80 -4.79 17.44
CA GLY A 557 -12.07 -5.75 16.36
C GLY A 557 -11.89 -5.16 14.95
N GLN A 558 -10.95 -4.23 14.78
CA GLN A 558 -10.59 -3.64 13.49
C GLN A 558 -9.17 -4.04 13.11
N GLY A 559 -8.97 -4.40 11.83
CA GLY A 559 -7.65 -4.62 11.25
C GLY A 559 -6.85 -3.31 11.20
N MET A 560 -5.52 -3.41 11.27
CA MET A 560 -4.62 -2.25 11.20
C MET A 560 -3.94 -2.22 9.83
N TRP A 561 -3.85 -1.03 9.23
CA TRP A 561 -3.05 -0.85 8.02
C TRP A 561 -1.56 -0.91 8.36
N GLU A 562 -0.85 -1.86 7.77
CA GLU A 562 0.59 -2.02 7.86
C GLU A 562 1.26 -1.66 6.53
N ILE A 563 2.45 -1.06 6.61
CA ILE A 563 3.28 -0.80 5.44
C ILE A 563 4.09 -2.04 5.09
N TYR A 564 4.12 -2.40 3.80
CA TYR A 564 4.88 -3.54 3.31
C TYR A 564 5.21 -3.41 1.82
N ILE A 565 6.16 -4.21 1.36
CA ILE A 565 6.43 -4.44 -0.06
C ILE A 565 6.13 -5.91 -0.38
N PRO A 566 5.27 -6.21 -1.39
CA PRO A 566 4.95 -7.60 -1.72
C PRO A 566 6.18 -8.40 -2.09
N GLY A 567 6.25 -9.64 -1.63
CA GLY A 567 7.26 -10.60 -2.07
C GLY A 567 7.22 -10.82 -3.57
N SER A 568 6.04 -10.67 -4.20
CA SER A 568 5.88 -10.67 -5.65
C SER A 568 6.59 -9.51 -6.36
N THR A 569 6.63 -8.32 -5.75
CA THR A 569 7.34 -7.13 -6.26
C THR A 569 8.85 -7.33 -6.16
N VAL A 570 9.34 -7.77 -5.00
CA VAL A 570 10.77 -8.05 -4.79
C VAL A 570 11.23 -9.16 -5.74
N LYS A 571 10.50 -10.29 -5.78
CA LYS A 571 10.76 -11.37 -6.72
C LYS A 571 10.74 -10.91 -8.18
N GLY A 572 9.80 -10.05 -8.55
CA GLY A 572 9.71 -9.49 -9.89
C GLY A 572 10.96 -8.67 -10.26
N ALA A 573 11.48 -7.87 -9.31
CA ALA A 573 12.71 -7.11 -9.49
C ALA A 573 13.93 -8.05 -9.64
N PHE A 574 14.06 -9.07 -8.78
CA PHE A 574 15.13 -10.08 -8.87
C PHE A 574 15.06 -10.87 -10.17
N ARG A 575 13.87 -11.38 -10.57
CA ARG A 575 13.67 -12.10 -11.83
C ARG A 575 14.03 -11.23 -13.02
N LYS A 576 13.66 -9.95 -12.99
CA LYS A 576 14.01 -9.00 -14.05
C LYS A 576 15.52 -8.83 -14.15
N ARG A 577 16.19 -8.53 -13.04
CA ARG A 577 17.65 -8.36 -13.02
C ARG A 577 18.35 -9.63 -13.53
N ALA A 578 17.91 -10.80 -13.07
CA ALA A 578 18.41 -12.09 -13.55
C ALA A 578 18.21 -12.26 -15.06
N SER A 579 17.02 -11.92 -15.57
CA SER A 579 16.77 -11.99 -17.01
C SER A 579 17.68 -11.06 -17.79
N GLN A 580 17.88 -9.81 -17.34
CA GLN A 580 18.77 -8.87 -18.01
C GLN A 580 20.20 -9.40 -18.02
N LEU A 581 20.67 -9.86 -16.87
CA LEU A 581 22.00 -10.45 -16.70
C LEU A 581 22.22 -11.65 -17.63
N LEU A 582 21.35 -12.65 -17.55
CA LEU A 582 21.52 -13.89 -18.30
C LEU A 582 21.37 -13.68 -19.81
N LYS A 583 20.46 -12.80 -20.25
CA LYS A 583 20.35 -12.45 -21.68
C LYS A 583 21.57 -11.68 -22.18
N THR A 584 22.19 -10.87 -21.33
CA THR A 584 23.44 -10.17 -21.65
C THR A 584 24.60 -11.15 -21.82
N LEU A 585 24.80 -12.05 -20.86
CA LEU A 585 25.98 -12.92 -20.83
C LEU A 585 25.82 -14.16 -21.71
N TRP A 586 24.64 -14.78 -21.73
CA TRP A 586 24.38 -16.07 -22.39
C TRP A 586 23.46 -15.97 -23.60
N GLY A 587 22.86 -14.79 -23.85
CA GLY A 587 21.83 -14.62 -24.87
C GLY A 587 20.45 -15.11 -24.43
N ASP A 588 19.45 -14.81 -25.28
CA ASP A 588 18.08 -15.27 -25.09
C ASP A 588 17.95 -16.73 -25.59
N SER A 589 18.25 -17.68 -24.70
CA SER A 589 18.33 -19.11 -25.02
C SER A 589 17.43 -19.97 -24.13
N THR A 590 17.25 -21.24 -24.52
CA THR A 590 16.55 -22.24 -23.70
C THR A 590 17.20 -22.40 -22.32
N LYS A 591 18.54 -22.33 -22.23
CA LYS A 591 19.26 -22.38 -20.96
C LYS A 591 18.87 -21.22 -20.05
N THR A 592 18.86 -19.99 -20.59
CA THR A 592 18.44 -18.78 -19.87
C THR A 592 17.03 -18.94 -19.32
N THR A 593 16.09 -19.40 -20.14
CA THR A 593 14.70 -19.64 -19.71
C THR A 593 14.60 -20.71 -18.63
N LEU A 594 15.33 -21.83 -18.77
CA LEU A 594 15.34 -22.93 -17.80
C LEU A 594 15.82 -22.45 -16.42
N ILE A 595 16.91 -21.68 -16.35
CA ILE A 595 17.46 -21.17 -15.08
C ILE A 595 16.49 -20.16 -14.44
N LEU A 596 15.90 -19.24 -15.22
CA LEU A 596 14.91 -18.29 -14.72
C LEU A 596 13.67 -19.00 -14.16
N ASN A 597 13.18 -20.03 -14.87
CA ASN A 597 12.04 -20.81 -14.43
C ASN A 597 12.39 -21.69 -13.23
N ARG A 598 13.62 -22.22 -13.14
CA ARG A 598 14.09 -22.95 -11.97
C ARG A 598 14.13 -22.07 -10.73
N LEU A 599 14.69 -20.85 -10.83
CA LEU A 599 14.79 -19.92 -9.69
C LEU A 599 13.43 -19.36 -9.27
N PHE A 600 12.70 -18.81 -10.23
CA PHE A 600 11.53 -17.98 -9.95
C PHE A 600 10.20 -18.68 -10.28
N GLY A 601 10.22 -19.88 -10.83
CA GLY A 601 9.02 -20.62 -11.24
C GLY A 601 8.44 -20.15 -12.56
N GLU A 602 7.41 -20.86 -13.01
CA GLU A 602 6.61 -20.54 -14.18
C GLU A 602 5.15 -20.95 -13.93
N GLN A 603 4.26 -20.78 -14.89
CA GLN A 603 2.87 -21.19 -14.71
C GLN A 603 2.80 -22.69 -14.42
N GLY A 604 2.19 -23.06 -13.29
CA GLY A 604 2.07 -24.46 -12.86
C GLY A 604 3.31 -25.03 -12.16
N SER A 605 4.43 -24.31 -12.09
CA SER A 605 5.67 -24.79 -11.48
C SER A 605 6.21 -23.81 -10.42
N ARG A 606 6.60 -24.34 -9.26
CA ARG A 606 7.17 -23.54 -8.18
C ARG A 606 8.64 -23.25 -8.46
N GLY A 607 9.06 -22.02 -8.19
CA GLY A 607 10.48 -21.65 -8.19
C GLY A 607 11.21 -22.22 -6.99
N LEU A 608 12.53 -22.35 -7.13
CA LEU A 608 13.46 -22.76 -6.07
C LEU A 608 13.45 -21.78 -4.89
N VAL A 609 13.31 -20.47 -5.17
CA VAL A 609 13.41 -19.40 -4.16
C VAL A 609 12.03 -18.86 -3.80
N TYR A 610 11.75 -18.82 -2.50
CA TYR A 610 10.54 -18.28 -1.92
C TYR A 610 10.86 -16.92 -1.31
N PHE A 611 10.21 -15.87 -1.81
CA PHE A 611 10.35 -14.52 -1.28
C PHE A 611 9.22 -14.29 -0.29
N SER A 612 9.51 -13.83 0.94
CA SER A 612 8.48 -13.28 1.82
C SER A 612 8.07 -11.87 1.35
N ASP A 613 6.99 -11.34 1.92
CA ASP A 613 6.80 -9.89 1.89
C ASP A 613 7.91 -9.21 2.69
N ALA A 614 8.31 -8.01 2.29
CA ALA A 614 9.20 -7.17 3.07
C ALA A 614 8.35 -6.31 4.01
N CYS A 615 8.49 -6.51 5.32
CA CYS A 615 7.67 -5.86 6.35
C CYS A 615 8.53 -5.02 7.28
N LEU A 616 7.94 -3.98 7.88
CA LEU A 616 8.60 -3.24 8.97
C LEU A 616 8.57 -4.06 10.27
N PRO A 617 9.63 -4.01 11.10
CA PRO A 617 9.62 -4.58 12.44
C PRO A 617 8.57 -3.95 13.37
N ASP A 618 8.46 -2.62 13.37
CA ASP A 618 7.36 -1.88 14.00
C ASP A 618 6.44 -1.33 12.90
N PRO A 619 5.17 -1.77 12.81
CA PRO A 619 4.24 -1.26 11.82
C PRO A 619 3.83 0.20 12.06
N ARG A 620 4.03 0.75 13.27
CA ARG A 620 3.71 2.14 13.59
C ARG A 620 4.83 3.03 13.06
N VAL A 621 4.57 3.64 11.92
CA VAL A 621 5.47 4.62 11.34
C VAL A 621 5.21 5.99 11.92
N SER A 622 6.27 6.63 12.43
CA SER A 622 6.24 8.01 12.86
C SER A 622 5.80 8.93 11.71
N GLY A 623 4.97 9.92 11.99
CA GLY A 623 4.62 10.97 11.01
C GLY A 623 5.83 11.68 10.40
N ARG A 624 6.98 11.64 11.10
CA ARG A 624 8.27 12.21 10.67
C ARG A 624 8.92 11.47 9.49
N SER A 625 8.56 10.21 9.26
CA SER A 625 9.19 9.35 8.23
C SER A 625 8.50 9.46 6.85
N TRP A 626 7.67 10.49 6.66
CA TRP A 626 6.96 10.76 5.42
C TRP A 626 7.44 12.05 4.80
N CYS A 627 7.66 12.07 3.50
CA CYS A 627 8.03 13.28 2.76
C CYS A 627 7.06 13.47 1.60
N SER A 628 6.75 14.73 1.33
CA SER A 628 5.97 15.13 0.16
C SER A 628 6.89 15.72 -0.89
N MET A 629 6.58 15.46 -2.16
CA MET A 629 7.21 16.14 -3.28
C MET A 629 6.15 16.49 -4.32
N ASP A 630 6.14 17.75 -4.73
CA ASP A 630 5.28 18.25 -5.79
C ASP A 630 5.99 18.10 -7.13
N GLY A 631 5.29 17.54 -8.11
CA GLY A 631 5.74 17.47 -9.49
C GLY A 631 4.89 18.35 -10.39
N VAL A 632 5.52 19.20 -11.18
CA VAL A 632 4.85 19.94 -12.26
C VAL A 632 5.35 19.43 -13.60
N LYS A 633 4.44 19.00 -14.47
CA LYS A 633 4.82 18.62 -15.84
C LYS A 633 5.18 19.88 -16.62
N MET A 634 6.37 19.89 -17.20
CA MET A 634 6.83 20.94 -18.10
C MET A 634 6.64 20.47 -19.54
N ASP A 635 6.19 21.37 -20.41
CA ASP A 635 6.24 21.18 -21.85
C ASP A 635 7.71 21.27 -22.32
N PRO A 636 8.29 20.20 -22.89
CA PRO A 636 9.66 20.22 -23.38
C PRO A 636 9.90 21.17 -24.55
N ALA A 637 8.87 21.52 -25.33
CA ALA A 637 8.98 22.47 -26.43
C ALA A 637 9.14 23.91 -25.90
N THR A 638 8.20 24.33 -25.06
CA THR A 638 8.09 25.72 -24.62
C THR A 638 8.81 26.01 -23.30
N GLY A 639 9.17 24.97 -22.54
CA GLY A 639 9.72 25.09 -21.19
C GLY A 639 8.73 25.67 -20.18
N CYS A 640 7.42 25.64 -20.50
CA CYS A 640 6.34 26.16 -19.65
C CYS A 640 5.67 25.03 -18.85
N PRO A 641 5.12 25.31 -17.65
CA PRO A 641 4.24 24.38 -16.96
C PRO A 641 3.02 24.05 -17.81
N ILE A 642 2.61 22.78 -17.83
CA ILE A 642 1.33 22.36 -18.39
C ILE A 642 0.27 22.54 -17.29
N GLU A 643 -0.79 23.29 -17.59
CA GLU A 643 -1.89 23.51 -16.65
C GLU A 643 -2.51 22.17 -16.21
N GLU A 644 -2.92 22.12 -14.94
CA GLU A 644 -3.54 20.94 -14.28
C GLU A 644 -2.68 19.66 -14.22
N ALA A 645 -1.50 19.64 -14.81
CA ALA A 645 -0.59 18.50 -14.82
C ALA A 645 0.34 18.46 -13.57
N LYS A 646 -0.21 18.74 -12.39
CA LYS A 646 0.47 18.59 -11.10
C LYS A 646 0.33 17.14 -10.62
N ALA A 647 1.40 16.57 -10.08
CA ALA A 647 1.41 15.26 -9.44
C ALA A 647 1.99 15.39 -8.03
N ASP A 648 1.22 14.96 -7.04
CA ASP A 648 1.59 15.06 -5.63
C ASP A 648 1.98 13.68 -5.10
N TYR A 649 3.21 13.55 -4.60
CA TYR A 649 3.76 12.28 -4.11
C TYR A 649 3.86 12.31 -2.59
N LEU A 650 3.38 11.28 -1.92
CA LEU A 650 3.67 11.01 -0.51
C LEU A 650 4.47 9.72 -0.41
N PHE A 651 5.74 9.83 -0.03
CA PHE A 651 6.64 8.70 0.05
C PHE A 651 7.28 8.60 1.42
N ALA A 652 7.61 7.37 1.77
CA ALA A 652 8.29 7.05 3.00
C ALA A 652 9.81 7.22 2.81
N PHE A 653 10.50 7.76 3.80
CA PHE A 653 11.95 8.01 3.75
C PHE A 653 12.60 7.86 5.12
N GLY A 654 13.92 7.66 5.12
CA GLY A 654 14.76 7.65 6.32
C GLY A 654 15.29 6.28 6.70
N LYS A 655 16.32 6.29 7.55
CA LYS A 655 17.02 5.09 8.02
C LYS A 655 16.16 4.23 8.95
N ASP A 656 15.26 4.88 9.70
CA ASP A 656 14.37 4.22 10.68
C ASP A 656 13.33 3.32 10.01
N LEU A 657 13.06 3.55 8.72
CA LEU A 657 12.21 2.68 7.91
C LEU A 657 13.02 1.56 7.30
N SER A 658 13.38 0.58 8.15
CA SER A 658 14.07 -0.63 7.72
C SER A 658 13.10 -1.77 7.48
N PHE A 659 13.06 -2.28 6.25
CA PHE A 659 12.24 -3.42 5.87
C PHE A 659 13.01 -4.72 5.99
N ASN A 660 12.37 -5.76 6.54
CA ASN A 660 12.92 -7.10 6.64
C ASN A 660 12.21 -8.06 5.67
N LEU A 661 13.01 -8.80 4.93
CA LEU A 661 12.61 -9.80 3.94
C LEU A 661 13.32 -11.12 4.26
N GLN A 662 12.62 -12.24 4.08
CA GLN A 662 13.18 -13.58 4.16
C GLN A 662 13.14 -14.24 2.78
N LEU A 663 14.24 -14.90 2.41
CA LEU A 663 14.32 -15.82 1.29
C LEU A 663 14.45 -17.25 1.82
N ASP A 664 13.58 -18.15 1.38
CA ASP A 664 13.64 -19.57 1.71
C ASP A 664 13.94 -20.41 0.48
N ILE A 665 14.85 -21.36 0.63
CA ILE A 665 15.21 -22.35 -0.39
C ILE A 665 15.12 -23.73 0.26
N GLN A 666 14.33 -24.62 -0.35
CA GLN A 666 14.11 -25.98 0.15
C GLN A 666 14.79 -27.01 -0.76
N ASP A 667 15.46 -27.97 -0.13
CA ASP A 667 16.03 -29.17 -0.75
C ASP A 667 16.97 -28.85 -1.93
N LEU A 668 17.87 -27.89 -1.67
CA LEU A 668 18.93 -27.49 -2.59
C LEU A 668 19.85 -28.67 -2.87
N SER A 669 20.18 -28.89 -4.14
CA SER A 669 20.99 -30.04 -4.55
C SER A 669 22.14 -29.63 -5.48
N ALA A 670 23.08 -30.54 -5.73
CA ALA A 670 24.25 -30.25 -6.58
C ALA A 670 23.89 -29.75 -7.99
N LYS A 671 22.76 -30.18 -8.56
CA LYS A 671 22.27 -29.73 -9.88
C LYS A 671 21.72 -28.29 -9.86
N ASP A 672 21.41 -27.76 -8.69
CA ASP A 672 20.84 -26.42 -8.53
C ASP A 672 21.92 -25.35 -8.34
N MET A 673 23.19 -25.75 -8.20
CA MET A 673 24.30 -24.84 -7.89
C MET A 673 24.51 -23.74 -8.94
N GLU A 674 24.31 -24.03 -10.22
CA GLU A 674 24.38 -23.01 -11.27
C GLU A 674 23.27 -21.95 -11.10
N ALA A 675 22.03 -22.40 -10.84
CA ALA A 675 20.92 -21.49 -10.58
C ALA A 675 21.14 -20.70 -9.28
N PHE A 676 21.58 -21.36 -8.21
CA PHE A 676 21.86 -20.72 -6.92
C PHE A 676 22.97 -19.68 -7.02
N SER A 677 24.02 -19.93 -7.81
CA SER A 677 25.05 -18.93 -8.08
C SER A 677 24.50 -17.65 -8.69
N ILE A 678 23.45 -17.72 -9.53
CA ILE A 678 22.79 -16.51 -10.04
C ILE A 678 22.09 -15.77 -8.90
N LEU A 679 21.44 -16.46 -7.96
CA LEU A 679 20.86 -15.82 -6.79
C LEU A 679 21.91 -15.08 -5.95
N VAL A 680 23.10 -15.66 -5.78
CA VAL A 680 24.22 -15.01 -5.06
C VAL A 680 24.65 -13.72 -5.75
N HIS A 681 24.83 -13.74 -7.09
CA HIS A 681 25.11 -12.52 -7.86
C HIS A 681 24.00 -11.47 -7.71
N LEU A 682 22.74 -11.88 -7.66
CA LEU A 682 21.61 -10.96 -7.43
C LEU A 682 21.59 -10.36 -6.02
N LEU A 683 22.01 -11.13 -4.99
CA LEU A 683 22.15 -10.61 -3.64
C LEU A 683 23.26 -9.55 -3.57
N ASP A 684 24.37 -9.76 -4.27
CA ASP A 684 25.44 -8.75 -4.38
C ASP A 684 24.99 -7.52 -5.19
N ASP A 685 24.26 -7.71 -6.28
CA ASP A 685 23.62 -6.61 -7.02
C ASP A 685 22.66 -5.82 -6.11
N PHE A 686 21.89 -6.49 -5.25
CA PHE A 686 21.00 -5.82 -4.31
C PHE A 686 21.78 -5.06 -3.23
N ARG A 687 22.91 -5.60 -2.75
CA ARG A 687 23.84 -4.92 -1.84
C ARG A 687 24.43 -3.64 -2.45
N LYS A 688 24.81 -3.71 -3.72
CA LYS A 688 25.34 -2.56 -4.50
C LYS A 688 24.23 -1.56 -4.88
N GLY A 689 22.97 -1.90 -4.67
CA GLY A 689 21.81 -1.06 -4.97
C GLY A 689 21.45 -1.03 -6.45
N ASP A 690 21.72 -2.12 -7.17
CA ASP A 690 21.48 -2.25 -8.62
C ASP A 690 20.16 -2.97 -8.96
N ILE A 691 19.39 -3.38 -7.95
CA ILE A 691 18.05 -3.95 -8.09
C ILE A 691 17.01 -2.95 -7.58
N PRO A 692 16.42 -2.11 -8.45
CA PRO A 692 15.44 -1.13 -8.02
C PRO A 692 14.07 -1.73 -7.73
N LEU A 693 13.45 -1.33 -6.61
CA LEU A 693 12.12 -1.75 -6.18
C LEU A 693 11.04 -0.71 -6.53
N GLY A 694 9.82 -1.15 -6.85
CA GLY A 694 8.69 -0.25 -7.06
C GLY A 694 8.68 0.53 -8.38
N GLY A 695 8.00 1.68 -8.39
CA GLY A 695 7.83 2.61 -9.52
C GLY A 695 8.79 3.81 -9.46
N GLU A 696 8.64 4.74 -10.41
CA GLU A 696 9.39 6.01 -10.48
C GLU A 696 10.93 5.90 -10.42
N LYS A 697 11.47 4.76 -10.88
CA LYS A 697 12.91 4.43 -10.87
C LYS A 697 13.79 5.45 -11.58
N THR A 698 13.27 6.08 -12.63
CA THR A 698 14.01 7.13 -13.37
C THR A 698 14.16 8.43 -12.57
N CYS A 699 13.39 8.58 -11.50
CA CYS A 699 13.37 9.73 -10.59
C CYS A 699 13.99 9.36 -9.22
N GLY A 700 14.89 8.37 -9.17
CA GLY A 700 15.67 8.06 -7.98
C GLY A 700 14.97 7.19 -6.95
N PHE A 701 13.68 6.87 -7.16
CA PHE A 701 12.96 5.97 -6.29
C PHE A 701 13.41 4.52 -6.47
N GLY A 702 13.40 3.74 -5.39
CA GLY A 702 13.55 2.29 -5.46
C GLY A 702 14.99 1.77 -5.42
N TRP A 703 16.00 2.64 -5.59
CA TRP A 703 17.42 2.26 -5.63
C TRP A 703 17.99 2.07 -4.21
N VAL A 704 17.46 1.07 -3.50
CA VAL A 704 17.85 0.72 -2.13
C VAL A 704 18.98 -0.30 -2.10
N LYS A 705 19.73 -0.32 -1.00
CA LYS A 705 20.81 -1.28 -0.76
C LYS A 705 20.35 -2.35 0.23
N GLY A 706 20.45 -3.61 -0.17
CA GLY A 706 20.15 -4.76 0.67
C GLY A 706 21.34 -5.22 1.51
N VAL A 707 21.09 -5.59 2.75
CA VAL A 707 22.09 -6.19 3.66
C VAL A 707 21.62 -7.57 4.05
N THR A 708 22.47 -8.58 3.84
CA THR A 708 22.22 -9.94 4.32
C THR A 708 22.58 -9.99 5.80
N ASN A 709 21.59 -10.15 6.66
CA ASN A 709 21.75 -10.06 8.11
C ASN A 709 22.01 -11.40 8.76
N ASN A 710 21.35 -12.44 8.27
CA ASN A 710 21.37 -13.76 8.89
C ASN A 710 21.22 -14.84 7.80
N ILE A 711 22.01 -15.89 7.92
CA ILE A 711 21.87 -17.12 7.13
C ILE A 711 21.67 -18.27 8.10
N HIS A 712 20.62 -19.06 7.87
CA HIS A 712 20.38 -20.28 8.62
C HIS A 712 20.25 -21.45 7.65
N TRP A 713 21.22 -22.36 7.72
CA TRP A 713 21.28 -23.60 6.95
C TRP A 713 20.97 -24.78 7.87
N ILE A 714 20.05 -25.63 7.45
CA ILE A 714 19.80 -26.93 8.09
C ILE A 714 19.85 -28.05 7.06
N THR A 715 20.43 -29.18 7.43
CA THR A 715 20.56 -30.36 6.56
C THR A 715 20.36 -31.66 7.35
N GLY A 716 19.79 -32.66 6.69
CA GLY A 716 19.64 -34.01 7.24
C GLY A 716 20.95 -34.82 7.19
N GLU A 717 21.95 -34.37 6.43
CA GLU A 717 23.25 -35.02 6.32
C GLU A 717 24.21 -34.56 7.43
N PRO A 718 25.00 -35.46 8.02
CA PRO A 718 26.12 -35.07 8.88
C PRO A 718 27.07 -34.11 8.15
N PRO A 719 27.80 -33.23 8.87
CA PRO A 719 28.75 -32.28 8.28
C PRO A 719 29.79 -32.93 7.38
N GLU A 720 30.10 -34.21 7.65
CA GLU A 720 31.01 -35.08 6.88
C GLU A 720 30.52 -35.36 5.45
N GLN A 721 29.20 -35.35 5.25
CA GLN A 721 28.52 -35.81 4.04
C GLN A 721 27.77 -34.69 3.31
N ASP A 722 27.50 -33.56 3.99
CA ASP A 722 26.81 -32.39 3.45
C ASP A 722 27.60 -31.70 2.32
N SER A 723 27.54 -32.28 1.12
CA SER A 723 28.25 -31.78 -0.05
C SER A 723 27.77 -30.40 -0.51
N VAL A 724 26.50 -30.07 -0.24
CA VAL A 724 25.89 -28.79 -0.63
C VAL A 724 26.34 -27.71 0.35
N GLY A 725 26.14 -27.91 1.65
CA GLY A 725 26.59 -26.97 2.67
C GLY A 725 28.10 -26.77 2.65
N ARG A 726 28.89 -27.80 2.31
CA ARG A 726 30.34 -27.63 2.12
C ARG A 726 30.71 -26.74 0.94
N LYS A 727 30.00 -26.87 -0.18
CA LYS A 727 30.20 -25.97 -1.33
C LYS A 727 29.77 -24.54 -1.02
N LEU A 728 28.78 -24.36 -0.16
CA LEU A 728 28.25 -23.06 0.21
C LEU A 728 29.07 -22.35 1.31
N PHE A 729 29.56 -23.10 2.30
CA PHE A 729 30.09 -22.53 3.54
C PHE A 729 31.47 -23.10 3.92
N GLY A 730 32.11 -23.91 3.07
CA GLY A 730 33.43 -24.48 3.32
C GLY A 730 33.39 -25.74 4.20
N LYS A 731 34.09 -25.77 5.34
CA LYS A 731 34.02 -26.88 6.31
C LYS A 731 33.23 -26.42 7.55
N PRO A 732 31.89 -26.31 7.48
CA PRO A 732 31.13 -25.80 8.61
C PRO A 732 31.04 -26.86 9.72
N THR A 733 31.30 -26.45 10.96
CA THR A 733 30.89 -27.20 12.16
C THR A 733 29.39 -26.97 12.36
N ASN A 734 28.56 -27.82 11.77
CA ASN A 734 27.12 -27.76 12.03
C ASN A 734 26.83 -28.39 13.40
N ALA A 735 26.17 -27.65 14.29
CA ALA A 735 25.67 -28.20 15.55
C ALA A 735 24.46 -29.09 15.27
N ARG A 736 24.23 -30.13 16.08
CA ARG A 736 23.00 -30.92 15.98
C ARG A 736 21.89 -30.22 16.76
N ASP A 737 20.79 -29.88 16.09
CA ASP A 737 19.59 -29.29 16.65
C ASP A 737 18.38 -30.14 16.23
N GLY A 738 17.87 -30.95 17.16
CA GLY A 738 16.84 -31.96 16.87
C GLY A 738 17.29 -32.95 15.80
N ILE A 739 16.48 -33.08 14.74
CA ILE A 739 16.79 -33.93 13.57
C ILE A 739 17.77 -33.30 12.58
N TRP A 740 18.09 -32.02 12.74
CA TRP A 740 18.89 -31.28 11.79
C TRP A 740 20.33 -31.09 12.27
N TYR A 741 21.23 -30.98 11.30
CA TYR A 741 22.50 -30.31 11.50
C TYR A 741 22.34 -28.86 11.05
N SER A 742 22.63 -27.91 11.92
CA SER A 742 22.38 -26.47 11.71
C SER A 742 23.65 -25.64 11.71
N LEU A 743 23.64 -24.61 10.86
CA LEU A 743 24.64 -23.54 10.80
C LEU A 743 23.88 -22.21 10.79
N THR A 744 24.28 -21.29 11.69
CA THR A 744 23.77 -19.92 11.72
C THR A 744 24.94 -18.96 11.55
N LEU A 745 24.83 -18.03 10.61
CA LEU A 745 25.80 -16.95 10.36
C LEU A 745 25.08 -15.61 10.49
N GLN A 746 25.70 -14.62 11.12
CA GLN A 746 25.08 -13.32 11.41
C GLN A 746 25.97 -12.14 11.03
N GLY A 747 25.37 -11.00 10.73
CA GLY A 747 26.08 -9.75 10.41
C GLY A 747 26.95 -9.87 9.16
N GLU A 748 28.14 -9.27 9.19
CA GLU A 748 29.06 -9.26 8.05
C GLU A 748 29.45 -10.66 7.59
N THR A 749 29.63 -11.61 8.52
CA THR A 749 29.94 -13.00 8.18
C THR A 749 28.87 -13.66 7.31
N ALA A 750 27.60 -13.32 7.53
CA ALA A 750 26.50 -13.79 6.69
C ALA A 750 26.56 -13.16 5.28
N GLY A 751 26.89 -11.87 5.20
CA GLY A 751 27.05 -11.16 3.93
C GLY A 751 28.18 -11.70 3.07
N GLU A 752 29.30 -12.08 3.69
CA GLU A 752 30.48 -12.59 2.98
C GLU A 752 30.38 -14.07 2.61
N ALA A 753 29.70 -14.88 3.44
CA ALA A 753 29.65 -16.33 3.29
C ALA A 753 29.18 -16.79 1.91
N LEU A 754 28.20 -16.10 1.32
CA LEU A 754 27.69 -16.46 0.00
C LEU A 754 28.57 -15.96 -1.15
N GLN A 755 29.33 -14.89 -0.97
CA GLN A 755 30.09 -14.28 -2.08
C GLN A 755 31.15 -15.21 -2.66
N GLY A 756 31.80 -16.03 -1.84
CA GLY A 756 32.80 -17.01 -2.29
C GLY A 756 32.24 -18.20 -3.08
N THR A 757 30.91 -18.33 -3.16
CA THR A 757 30.24 -19.49 -3.76
C THR A 757 29.76 -19.24 -5.19
N ALA A 758 29.82 -17.99 -5.65
CA ALA A 758 29.34 -17.60 -6.95
C ALA A 758 30.26 -18.16 -8.06
N LEU A 759 29.69 -18.94 -8.96
CA LEU A 759 30.34 -19.37 -10.19
C LEU A 759 30.57 -18.17 -11.10
N ALA A 760 31.73 -18.17 -11.75
CA ALA A 760 32.03 -17.26 -12.84
C ALA A 760 31.04 -17.45 -13.99
N LEU A 761 30.51 -16.35 -14.50
CA LEU A 761 29.63 -16.34 -15.67
C LEU A 761 30.45 -15.91 -16.88
N GLU A 762 30.59 -16.79 -17.86
CA GLU A 762 31.27 -16.48 -19.12
C GLU A 762 30.33 -15.73 -20.08
N THR A 763 30.85 -14.67 -20.69
CA THR A 763 30.18 -13.93 -21.77
C THR A 763 30.35 -14.66 -23.09
N LYS A 764 29.25 -14.85 -23.82
CA LYS A 764 29.21 -15.44 -25.17
C LYS A 764 28.74 -14.47 -26.25
N GLN A 765 28.56 -13.19 -25.92
CA GLN A 765 27.98 -12.18 -26.80
C GLN A 765 28.88 -10.96 -26.96
N ASP A 766 28.81 -10.33 -28.13
CA ASP A 766 29.32 -8.98 -28.33
C ASP A 766 28.37 -7.98 -27.66
N LEU A 767 28.91 -7.18 -26.74
CA LEU A 767 28.17 -6.20 -25.95
C LEU A 767 28.28 -4.78 -26.53
N GLY A 768 28.96 -4.59 -27.67
CA GLY A 768 29.29 -3.26 -28.22
C GLY A 768 28.09 -2.40 -28.66
N SER A 769 26.92 -3.00 -28.93
CA SER A 769 25.72 -2.28 -29.37
C SER A 769 24.53 -2.47 -28.42
N PRO A 770 23.67 -1.45 -28.23
CA PRO A 770 22.44 -1.60 -27.44
C PRO A 770 21.48 -2.63 -28.06
N PRO A 771 20.79 -3.45 -27.24
CA PRO A 771 19.77 -4.36 -27.76
C PRO A 771 18.57 -3.57 -28.29
N ARG A 772 18.00 -4.00 -29.42
CA ARG A 772 16.82 -3.37 -30.03
C ARG A 772 15.63 -4.33 -30.02
N ALA A 773 14.45 -3.80 -29.68
CA ALA A 773 13.19 -4.51 -29.77
C ALA A 773 12.75 -4.65 -31.24
N LYS A 774 11.77 -5.52 -31.50
CA LYS A 774 11.21 -5.69 -32.85
C LYS A 774 10.63 -4.40 -33.44
N GLN A 775 10.12 -3.51 -32.59
CA GLN A 775 9.57 -2.21 -32.97
C GLN A 775 10.66 -1.13 -33.15
N GLY A 776 11.95 -1.46 -33.02
CA GLY A 776 13.07 -0.56 -33.34
C GLY A 776 13.63 0.26 -32.17
N PHE A 777 12.89 0.41 -31.06
CA PHE A 777 13.39 1.10 -29.86
C PHE A 777 14.47 0.27 -29.12
N ILE A 778 15.31 0.95 -28.33
CA ILE A 778 16.33 0.29 -27.50
C ILE A 778 15.66 -0.45 -26.33
N SER A 779 15.86 -1.75 -26.29
CA SER A 779 15.24 -2.64 -25.33
C SER A 779 15.92 -2.57 -23.95
N HIS A 780 15.12 -2.77 -22.90
CA HIS A 780 15.58 -2.99 -21.53
C HIS A 780 15.77 -4.48 -21.19
N SER A 781 15.56 -5.40 -22.14
CA SER A 781 15.55 -6.85 -21.88
C SER A 781 16.93 -7.44 -21.58
N ALA A 782 18.00 -6.77 -22.00
CA ALA A 782 19.40 -7.11 -21.79
C ALA A 782 20.24 -5.82 -21.70
N PHE A 783 21.53 -5.94 -21.41
CA PHE A 783 22.50 -4.86 -21.44
C PHE A 783 23.37 -4.93 -22.70
N GLY A 784 23.73 -3.77 -23.24
CA GLY A 784 24.66 -3.60 -24.36
C GLY A 784 25.04 -2.13 -24.52
N GLY A 785 25.90 -1.80 -25.48
CA GLY A 785 26.41 -0.43 -25.64
C GLY A 785 27.06 0.07 -24.35
N TYR A 786 26.75 1.31 -23.95
CA TYR A 786 27.32 1.93 -22.75
C TYR A 786 26.33 1.92 -21.58
N CYS A 787 26.75 1.31 -20.48
CA CYS A 787 26.07 1.32 -19.19
C CYS A 787 27.01 1.84 -18.11
N GLY A 788 26.50 2.50 -17.08
CA GLY A 788 27.36 3.05 -16.04
C GLY A 788 26.65 3.92 -15.00
N VAL A 789 27.50 4.57 -14.19
CA VAL A 789 27.07 5.52 -13.16
C VAL A 789 27.96 6.76 -13.26
N LEU A 790 27.34 7.94 -13.26
CA LEU A 790 28.01 9.21 -13.06
C LEU A 790 27.81 9.64 -11.60
N ALA A 791 28.91 9.85 -10.88
CA ALA A 791 28.91 10.60 -9.64
C ALA A 791 29.12 12.07 -10.00
N ILE A 792 28.24 12.94 -9.52
CA ILE A 792 28.20 14.35 -9.92
C ILE A 792 28.22 15.21 -8.66
N ALA A 793 29.13 16.19 -8.61
CA ALA A 793 29.10 17.28 -7.64
C ALA A 793 28.37 18.49 -8.24
N GLY A 794 27.51 19.12 -7.45
CA GLY A 794 26.84 20.36 -7.77
C GLY A 794 27.35 21.50 -6.88
N GLU A 795 27.55 22.67 -7.46
CA GLU A 795 27.97 23.90 -6.78
C GLU A 795 27.00 25.03 -7.13
N VAL A 796 26.35 25.60 -6.12
CA VAL A 796 25.42 26.74 -6.29
C VAL A 796 26.24 28.00 -6.58
N LEU A 797 25.96 28.67 -7.71
CA LEU A 797 26.67 29.91 -8.11
C LEU A 797 25.90 31.18 -7.78
N THR A 798 24.57 31.10 -7.80
CA THR A 798 23.66 32.18 -7.41
C THR A 798 22.58 31.58 -6.52
N PRO A 799 21.93 32.34 -5.61
CA PRO A 799 20.94 31.78 -4.70
C PRO A 799 19.94 30.84 -5.39
N LEU A 800 19.82 29.62 -4.91
CA LEU A 800 19.04 28.54 -5.54
C LEU A 800 17.87 28.16 -4.61
N CYS A 801 16.66 28.22 -5.14
CA CYS A 801 15.46 27.80 -4.42
C CYS A 801 14.64 26.82 -5.27
N VAL A 802 14.56 25.58 -4.79
CA VAL A 802 13.45 24.68 -5.09
C VAL A 802 12.66 24.60 -3.79
N LYS A 803 11.39 25.01 -3.83
CA LYS A 803 10.55 25.12 -2.64
C LYS A 803 10.24 23.74 -2.04
N GLU A 804 10.21 23.60 -0.72
CA GLU A 804 9.67 22.41 -0.05
C GLU A 804 8.16 22.24 -0.30
N SER A 805 7.68 21.00 -0.22
CA SER A 805 6.26 20.67 -0.34
C SER A 805 5.57 20.64 1.02
N GLY A 806 4.25 20.82 1.02
CA GLY A 806 3.43 20.79 2.23
C GLY A 806 3.21 22.16 2.88
N GLU A 807 3.02 22.14 4.19
CA GLU A 807 2.71 23.33 5.00
C GLU A 807 3.84 24.38 4.96
N PRO A 808 3.56 25.69 5.01
CA PRO A 808 4.59 26.71 5.17
C PRO A 808 5.45 26.44 6.40
N SER A 809 6.77 26.56 6.28
CA SER A 809 7.66 26.55 7.45
C SER A 809 7.50 27.82 8.30
N PHE A 810 7.01 28.91 7.70
CA PHE A 810 6.78 30.19 8.35
C PHE A 810 5.47 30.79 7.87
N VAL A 811 4.72 31.39 8.78
CA VAL A 811 3.47 32.11 8.48
C VAL A 811 3.51 33.44 9.23
N HIS A 812 3.21 34.51 8.51
CA HIS A 812 3.00 35.84 9.09
C HIS A 812 1.57 36.28 8.81
N VAL A 813 0.85 36.71 9.84
CA VAL A 813 -0.49 37.28 9.72
C VAL A 813 -0.36 38.79 9.88
N PRO A 814 -0.60 39.59 8.82
CA PRO A 814 -0.58 41.04 8.91
C PRO A 814 -1.65 41.58 9.88
N ASP A 815 -1.43 42.77 10.43
CA ASP A 815 -2.37 43.44 11.35
C ASP A 815 -3.75 43.66 10.72
N ASP A 816 -3.81 43.88 9.41
CA ASP A 816 -5.05 43.94 8.64
C ASP A 816 -5.41 42.53 8.13
N PRO A 817 -6.46 41.88 8.68
CA PRO A 817 -6.88 40.54 8.28
C PRO A 817 -7.33 40.47 6.81
N SER A 818 -7.71 41.60 6.21
CA SER A 818 -8.08 41.68 4.80
C SER A 818 -6.89 41.46 3.87
N MET A 819 -5.64 41.51 4.36
CA MET A 819 -4.45 41.29 3.53
C MET A 819 -4.09 39.80 3.38
N GLY A 820 -4.70 38.92 4.20
CA GLY A 820 -4.42 37.49 4.25
C GLY A 820 -3.00 37.15 4.73
N CYS A 821 -2.76 35.90 5.11
CA CYS A 821 -1.43 35.49 5.59
C CYS A 821 -0.37 35.54 4.49
N ILE A 822 0.89 35.71 4.91
CA ILE A 822 2.08 35.64 4.06
C ILE A 822 2.88 34.42 4.48
N ASN A 823 3.13 33.52 3.53
CA ASN A 823 3.74 32.23 3.79
C ASN A 823 5.20 32.20 3.34
N GLY A 824 6.03 31.58 4.16
CA GLY A 824 7.44 31.32 3.91
C GLY A 824 7.71 29.82 3.91
N TRP A 825 8.48 29.37 2.93
CA TRP A 825 8.95 28.00 2.84
C TRP A 825 10.46 27.95 2.85
N GLU A 826 10.95 26.83 3.34
CA GLU A 826 12.36 26.47 3.26
C GLU A 826 12.68 25.91 1.87
N PRO A 827 13.97 25.88 1.48
CA PRO A 827 14.40 25.05 0.37
C PRO A 827 13.99 23.59 0.59
N PHE A 828 13.78 22.85 -0.50
CA PHE A 828 13.34 21.46 -0.44
C PHE A 828 14.24 20.65 0.49
N ALA A 829 13.62 19.98 1.45
CA ALA A 829 14.25 19.10 2.39
C ALA A 829 13.49 17.77 2.43
N MET A 830 14.23 16.68 2.67
CA MET A 830 13.62 15.38 2.94
C MET A 830 13.06 15.37 4.37
N THR A 831 11.88 15.96 4.55
CA THR A 831 11.22 16.11 5.85
C THR A 831 9.70 15.95 5.74
N SER A 832 9.03 15.86 6.90
CA SER A 832 7.57 15.85 7.01
C SER A 832 6.89 16.97 6.22
N PRO A 833 5.75 16.70 5.55
CA PRO A 833 4.92 17.75 4.97
C PRO A 833 4.24 18.64 6.02
N GLU A 834 4.09 18.17 7.26
CA GLU A 834 3.57 18.93 8.41
C GLU A 834 4.70 19.69 9.10
N ALA A 835 4.55 21.00 9.28
CA ALA A 835 5.63 21.87 9.77
C ALA A 835 6.12 21.46 11.16
N ASP A 836 5.20 21.17 12.08
CA ASP A 836 5.50 20.81 13.48
C ASP A 836 6.20 19.45 13.64
N LEU A 837 6.17 18.61 12.60
CA LEU A 837 6.80 17.30 12.58
C LEU A 837 8.17 17.31 11.86
N ARG A 838 8.62 18.46 11.33
CA ARG A 838 9.91 18.55 10.64
C ARG A 838 11.06 18.46 11.63
N ASP A 839 12.09 17.70 11.27
CA ASP A 839 13.33 17.65 12.05
C ASP A 839 14.07 19.00 11.93
N PRO A 840 14.51 19.62 13.04
CA PRO A 840 15.25 20.87 13.00
C PRO A 840 16.55 20.82 12.18
N SER A 841 17.21 19.66 12.10
CA SER A 841 18.47 19.48 11.38
C SER A 841 18.33 19.50 9.85
N ARG A 842 17.12 19.27 9.33
CA ARG A 842 16.69 19.31 7.91
C ARG A 842 17.75 18.87 6.88
N LEU A 843 17.55 17.73 6.24
CA LEU A 843 18.36 17.35 5.08
C LEU A 843 17.87 18.07 3.81
N TYR A 844 18.43 19.24 3.52
CA TYR A 844 18.19 19.95 2.26
C TYR A 844 18.70 19.14 1.06
N ALA A 845 17.93 19.13 -0.02
CA ALA A 845 18.31 18.42 -1.24
C ALA A 845 17.76 19.10 -2.50
N LEU A 846 18.36 18.83 -3.66
CA LEU A 846 17.68 19.03 -4.94
C LEU A 846 16.83 17.80 -5.27
N PRO A 847 15.54 17.98 -5.61
CA PRO A 847 14.70 16.87 -6.04
C PRO A 847 15.22 16.24 -7.34
N SER A 848 15.23 14.91 -7.39
CA SER A 848 15.64 14.13 -8.56
C SER A 848 14.87 14.51 -9.83
N LYS A 849 13.55 14.76 -9.71
CA LYS A 849 12.67 15.13 -10.83
C LYS A 849 13.03 16.49 -11.42
N SER A 850 13.44 17.44 -10.58
CA SER A 850 13.93 18.74 -11.03
C SER A 850 15.24 18.59 -11.79
N ILE A 851 16.19 17.79 -11.28
CA ILE A 851 17.50 17.55 -11.93
C ILE A 851 17.28 16.87 -13.29
N LYS A 852 16.45 15.82 -13.31
CA LYS A 852 16.03 15.13 -14.53
C LYS A 852 15.41 16.10 -15.54
N GLY A 853 14.48 16.95 -15.11
CA GLY A 853 13.80 17.91 -15.98
C GLY A 853 14.76 18.94 -16.58
N MET A 854 15.68 19.48 -15.78
CA MET A 854 16.71 20.43 -16.22
C MET A 854 17.63 19.82 -17.29
N ILE A 855 18.17 18.61 -17.03
CA ILE A 855 19.08 17.93 -17.95
C ILE A 855 18.32 17.44 -19.20
N ARG A 856 17.07 16.97 -19.06
CA ARG A 856 16.21 16.58 -20.18
C ARG A 856 15.95 17.75 -21.12
N HIS A 857 15.66 18.94 -20.59
CA HIS A 857 15.42 20.14 -21.39
C HIS A 857 16.65 20.50 -22.21
N LEU A 858 17.82 20.53 -21.57
CA LEU A 858 19.08 20.80 -22.28
C LEU A 858 19.38 19.72 -23.33
N TYR A 859 19.17 18.45 -23.00
CA TYR A 859 19.38 17.35 -23.94
C TYR A 859 18.44 17.46 -25.15
N ALA A 860 17.17 17.82 -24.95
CA ALA A 860 16.22 18.00 -26.05
C ALA A 860 16.68 19.06 -27.06
N ILE A 861 17.33 20.14 -26.61
CA ILE A 861 17.94 21.14 -27.48
C ILE A 861 19.19 20.57 -28.15
N ALA A 862 20.10 19.96 -27.37
CA ALA A 862 21.35 19.37 -27.86
C ALA A 862 21.14 18.23 -28.87
N SER A 863 19.93 17.65 -28.93
CA SER A 863 19.56 16.58 -29.86
C SER A 863 18.44 16.96 -30.82
N ASP A 864 18.09 18.25 -30.97
CA ASP A 864 17.02 18.76 -31.84
C ASP A 864 15.71 17.93 -31.76
N SER A 865 15.21 17.73 -30.53
CA SER A 865 14.01 16.94 -30.25
C SER A 865 12.73 17.80 -30.28
N CYS A 866 12.60 18.63 -31.31
CA CYS A 866 11.48 19.58 -31.43
C CYS A 866 10.15 18.90 -31.79
N LYS A 867 10.21 17.76 -32.48
CA LYS A 867 9.05 16.99 -32.93
C LYS A 867 8.58 16.02 -31.84
N ALA A 868 7.28 16.02 -31.57
CA ALA A 868 6.65 15.06 -30.67
C ALA A 868 6.78 13.62 -31.23
N SER A 869 7.00 12.65 -30.35
CA SER A 869 7.00 11.23 -30.72
C SER A 869 5.56 10.78 -31.04
N PRO A 870 5.27 10.27 -32.25
CA PRO A 870 3.92 9.81 -32.60
C PRO A 870 3.57 8.47 -31.95
N ASP A 871 4.53 7.55 -31.85
CA ASP A 871 4.37 6.20 -31.31
C ASP A 871 5.72 5.63 -30.86
N ILE A 872 5.69 4.53 -30.12
CA ILE A 872 6.88 3.91 -29.52
C ILE A 872 7.95 3.43 -30.53
N SER A 873 7.59 3.21 -31.80
CA SER A 873 8.56 2.83 -32.84
C SER A 873 9.34 4.03 -33.40
N ARG A 874 8.87 5.25 -33.15
CA ARG A 874 9.39 6.49 -33.72
C ARG A 874 9.60 7.55 -32.63
N LEU A 875 10.40 7.22 -31.63
CA LEU A 875 10.72 8.15 -30.53
C LEU A 875 11.73 9.20 -30.99
N ASN A 876 11.53 10.47 -30.61
CA ASN A 876 12.58 11.47 -30.69
C ASN A 876 13.74 11.13 -29.72
N PRO A 877 14.94 11.69 -29.91
CA PRO A 877 16.10 11.36 -29.09
C PRO A 877 15.90 11.56 -27.58
N ALA A 878 15.23 12.64 -27.15
CA ALA A 878 14.97 12.90 -25.74
C ALA A 878 13.99 11.89 -25.12
N ASP A 879 12.92 11.53 -25.82
CA ASP A 879 11.92 10.54 -25.41
C ASP A 879 12.52 9.13 -25.31
N SER A 880 13.35 8.76 -26.29
CA SER A 880 14.10 7.48 -26.30
C SER A 880 15.01 7.32 -25.08
N LEU A 881 15.63 8.42 -24.60
CA LEU A 881 16.59 8.37 -23.50
C LEU A 881 15.94 8.58 -22.13
N PHE A 882 15.06 9.57 -21.97
CA PHE A 882 14.47 9.94 -20.68
C PHE A 882 13.12 9.26 -20.38
N GLY A 883 12.60 8.51 -21.35
CA GLY A 883 11.33 7.79 -21.28
C GLY A 883 10.18 8.58 -21.89
N TRP A 884 9.10 7.86 -22.21
CA TRP A 884 7.94 8.40 -22.91
C TRP A 884 6.67 7.64 -22.56
N VAL A 885 5.55 8.36 -22.50
CA VAL A 885 4.20 7.82 -22.32
C VAL A 885 3.32 8.40 -23.41
N GLY A 886 2.97 7.57 -24.38
CA GLY A 886 2.07 7.89 -25.47
C GLY A 886 0.62 7.53 -25.22
N ASN A 887 -0.21 7.82 -26.22
CA ASN A 887 -1.64 7.52 -26.21
C ASN A 887 -1.91 6.08 -26.64
N GLY A 888 -2.79 5.38 -25.94
CA GLY A 888 -3.22 4.03 -26.28
C GLY A 888 -2.42 2.90 -25.60
N PRO A 889 -2.83 1.63 -25.82
CA PRO A 889 -2.28 0.49 -25.10
C PRO A 889 -0.82 0.26 -25.46
N ASN A 890 -0.01 -0.07 -24.45
CA ASN A 890 1.40 -0.44 -24.59
C ASN A 890 2.32 0.64 -25.22
N GLN A 891 1.88 1.91 -25.27
CA GLN A 891 2.67 3.05 -25.78
C GLN A 891 3.54 3.73 -24.71
N ALA A 892 3.90 3.02 -23.64
CA ALA A 892 4.79 3.54 -22.59
C ALA A 892 6.14 2.82 -22.63
N ILE A 893 7.22 3.57 -22.44
CA ILE A 893 8.59 3.07 -22.30
C ILE A 893 9.30 3.78 -21.16
N MET A 894 10.00 3.02 -20.33
CA MET A 894 10.82 3.59 -19.27
C MET A 894 12.06 4.25 -19.86
N GLY A 895 12.47 5.38 -19.28
CA GLY A 895 13.75 6.01 -19.63
C GLY A 895 14.93 5.10 -19.30
N ARG A 896 16.05 5.33 -19.99
CA ARG A 896 17.34 4.66 -19.82
C ARG A 896 18.29 5.37 -18.84
N LEU A 897 17.78 6.39 -18.15
CA LEU A 897 18.47 7.19 -17.15
C LEU A 897 17.72 7.15 -15.80
N GLY A 898 18.46 7.07 -14.70
CA GLY A 898 17.95 7.19 -13.33
C GLY A 898 18.69 8.26 -12.54
N PHE A 899 17.95 9.25 -12.04
CA PHE A 899 18.51 10.40 -11.31
C PHE A 899 18.26 10.26 -9.81
N GLY A 900 19.32 10.29 -9.00
CA GLY A 900 19.21 10.37 -7.54
C GLY A 900 18.74 11.76 -7.07
N PHE A 901 18.40 11.85 -5.78
CA PHE A 901 18.29 13.14 -5.10
C PHE A 901 19.69 13.70 -4.83
N ALA A 902 19.84 15.02 -4.75
CA ALA A 902 21.13 15.66 -4.47
C ALA A 902 21.12 16.32 -3.07
N PRO A 903 21.39 15.57 -1.98
CA PRO A 903 21.53 16.17 -0.66
C PRO A 903 22.67 17.19 -0.64
N PHE A 904 22.48 18.27 0.11
CA PHE A 904 23.49 19.30 0.31
C PHE A 904 24.38 18.99 1.52
N GLU A 905 25.65 19.34 1.41
CA GLU A 905 26.61 19.34 2.50
C GLU A 905 26.64 20.73 3.14
N ASN A 906 26.19 20.83 4.40
CA ASN A 906 26.23 22.07 5.20
C ASN A 906 25.68 23.33 4.50
N ALA A 907 24.48 23.24 3.90
CA ALA A 907 23.88 24.36 3.17
C ALA A 907 23.59 25.58 4.06
N GLN A 908 24.11 26.74 3.66
CA GLN A 908 23.67 28.02 4.21
C GLN A 908 22.47 28.55 3.44
N THR A 909 21.53 29.18 4.16
CA THR A 909 20.31 29.73 3.57
C THR A 909 20.11 31.19 3.96
N ALA A 910 19.44 31.96 3.09
CA ALA A 910 19.01 33.32 3.39
C ALA A 910 17.64 33.62 2.78
N TRP A 911 16.96 34.61 3.34
CA TRP A 911 15.71 35.13 2.82
C TRP A 911 15.95 36.24 1.80
N PHE A 912 15.09 36.29 0.79
CA PHE A 912 15.08 37.32 -0.24
C PHE A 912 13.65 37.82 -0.45
N LYS A 913 13.49 39.15 -0.51
CA LYS A 913 12.27 39.83 -0.92
C LYS A 913 12.35 40.15 -2.41
N VAL A 914 11.29 39.78 -3.13
CA VAL A 914 11.10 40.06 -4.56
C VAL A 914 9.81 40.85 -4.74
N PRO A 915 9.88 42.17 -4.99
CA PRO A 915 8.68 42.99 -5.19
C PRO A 915 7.97 42.64 -6.50
N TYR A 916 6.64 42.72 -6.54
CA TYR A 916 5.84 42.62 -7.76
C TYR A 916 5.33 44.01 -8.20
N PRO A 917 5.28 44.32 -9.51
CA PRO A 917 5.70 43.50 -10.65
C PRO A 917 7.23 43.53 -10.88
N TYR A 918 7.83 42.36 -11.12
CA TYR A 918 9.27 42.22 -11.41
C TYR A 918 9.59 42.01 -12.89
N GLY A 919 8.57 41.85 -13.74
CA GLY A 919 8.73 41.54 -15.17
C GLY A 919 9.33 42.68 -16.02
N MET A 920 9.52 43.86 -15.44
CA MET A 920 10.09 45.05 -16.08
C MET A 920 11.63 45.09 -16.04
N TRP A 921 12.28 44.15 -15.34
CA TRP A 921 13.74 44.09 -15.22
C TRP A 921 14.36 43.20 -16.30
N HIS A 922 15.36 43.73 -17.00
CA HIS A 922 16.05 43.07 -18.11
C HIS A 922 17.56 43.11 -17.89
N TYR A 923 18.24 41.99 -18.14
CA TYR A 923 19.69 41.94 -18.10
C TYR A 923 20.26 42.00 -19.53
N VAL A 924 20.80 43.16 -19.92
CA VAL A 924 21.29 43.44 -21.27
C VAL A 924 22.70 44.03 -21.17
N ASN A 925 23.63 43.60 -22.02
CA ASN A 925 25.02 44.10 -22.07
C ASN A 925 25.75 44.13 -20.71
N GLY A 926 25.46 43.16 -19.84
CA GLY A 926 26.11 43.04 -18.52
C GLY A 926 25.54 43.97 -17.45
N ARG A 927 24.40 44.62 -17.68
CA ARG A 927 23.73 45.51 -16.72
C ARG A 927 22.23 45.22 -16.63
N TRP A 928 21.68 45.50 -15.46
CA TRP A 928 20.23 45.47 -15.24
C TRP A 928 19.61 46.80 -15.65
N GLU A 929 18.59 46.74 -16.51
CA GLU A 929 17.81 47.89 -16.97
C GLU A 929 16.34 47.66 -16.65
N MET A 930 15.64 48.72 -16.22
CA MET A 930 14.20 48.69 -15.99
C MET A 930 13.49 49.30 -17.19
N ASN A 931 12.58 48.55 -17.81
CA ASN A 931 11.78 49.00 -18.94
C ASN A 931 10.29 48.66 -18.69
N PRO A 932 9.44 49.66 -18.37
CA PRO A 932 8.02 49.44 -18.09
C PRO A 932 7.22 48.88 -19.27
N ASP A 933 7.65 49.17 -20.50
CA ASP A 933 6.94 48.83 -21.74
C ASP A 933 7.35 47.47 -22.32
N ARG A 934 8.34 46.79 -21.72
CA ARG A 934 8.84 45.48 -22.16
C ARG A 934 8.62 44.41 -21.09
N GLN A 935 7.99 43.31 -21.51
CA GLN A 935 7.92 42.07 -20.72
C GLN A 935 9.27 41.36 -20.67
N ALA A 936 9.56 40.68 -19.55
CA ALA A 936 10.80 39.94 -19.29
C ALA A 936 11.33 39.20 -20.54
N ALA A 937 12.59 39.50 -20.91
CA ALA A 937 13.22 38.90 -22.08
C ALA A 937 13.29 37.36 -21.96
N VAL A 938 12.71 36.67 -22.95
CA VAL A 938 12.78 35.22 -23.07
C VAL A 938 13.82 34.86 -24.10
N LEU A 939 14.91 34.22 -23.68
CA LEU A 939 15.88 33.67 -24.63
C LEU A 939 15.29 32.39 -25.23
N GLN A 940 15.22 32.34 -26.56
CA GLN A 940 14.74 31.17 -27.30
C GLN A 940 15.80 30.66 -28.26
N ILE A 941 15.98 29.34 -28.29
CA ILE A 941 16.75 28.64 -29.33
C ILE A 941 15.75 28.06 -30.33
N ALA A 942 16.05 28.22 -31.63
CA ALA A 942 15.18 27.82 -32.75
C ALA A 942 13.74 28.38 -32.67
N GLY A 943 13.53 29.51 -31.98
CA GLY A 943 12.20 30.12 -31.79
C GLY A 943 11.24 29.33 -30.90
N GLN A 944 11.70 28.25 -30.26
CA GLN A 944 10.84 27.32 -29.50
C GLN A 944 11.36 27.13 -28.07
N TRP A 945 12.61 26.67 -27.91
CA TRP A 945 13.12 26.27 -26.60
C TRP A 945 13.56 27.45 -25.75
N ARG A 946 12.83 27.64 -24.65
CA ARG A 946 13.10 28.67 -23.66
C ARG A 946 14.31 28.34 -22.79
N LEU A 947 15.24 29.29 -22.69
CA LEU A 947 16.33 29.30 -21.72
C LEU A 947 16.34 30.60 -20.92
N PHE A 948 17.04 30.58 -19.80
CA PHE A 948 17.13 31.69 -18.86
C PHE A 948 18.59 32.11 -18.76
N PRO A 949 18.94 33.37 -19.06
CA PRO A 949 20.32 33.81 -18.99
C PRO A 949 20.86 33.76 -17.55
N HIS A 950 22.16 33.58 -17.43
CA HIS A 950 22.87 33.78 -16.16
C HIS A 950 23.14 35.26 -15.96
N ALA A 951 22.77 35.76 -14.79
CA ALA A 951 22.89 37.15 -14.39
C ALA A 951 23.05 37.22 -12.87
N PRO A 952 23.72 38.27 -12.34
CA PRO A 952 23.68 38.56 -10.92
C PRO A 952 22.24 38.87 -10.48
N LEU A 953 21.99 38.88 -9.17
CA LEU A 953 20.66 39.23 -8.65
C LEU A 953 20.20 40.59 -9.17
N ALA A 954 18.93 40.68 -9.57
CA ALA A 954 18.34 41.94 -10.00
C ALA A 954 18.35 42.97 -8.85
N PRO A 955 18.55 44.27 -9.11
CA PRO A 955 18.62 45.31 -8.07
C PRO A 955 17.36 45.41 -7.20
N CYS A 956 16.20 44.97 -7.71
CA CYS A 956 14.96 44.94 -6.96
C CYS A 956 14.89 43.82 -5.90
N VAL A 957 15.81 42.85 -5.95
CA VAL A 957 15.87 41.73 -5.00
C VAL A 957 16.64 42.16 -3.77
N THR A 958 15.99 42.12 -2.61
CA THR A 958 16.61 42.53 -1.32
C THR A 958 16.82 41.31 -0.44
N ARG A 959 18.03 41.13 0.10
CA ARG A 959 18.31 40.10 1.11
C ARG A 959 17.73 40.52 2.46
N LEU A 960 17.15 39.57 3.19
CA LEU A 960 16.59 39.77 4.53
C LEU A 960 17.34 38.88 5.54
N ASP A 961 17.43 39.35 6.78
CA ASP A 961 18.06 38.60 7.88
C ASP A 961 17.14 37.51 8.44
N ALA A 962 15.82 37.75 8.40
CA ALA A 962 14.80 36.83 8.91
C ALA A 962 13.52 36.88 8.04
N PHE A 963 12.60 35.94 8.27
CA PHE A 963 11.28 35.97 7.66
C PHE A 963 10.42 37.05 8.32
N GLN A 964 10.56 38.29 7.85
CA GLN A 964 9.80 39.45 8.31
C GLN A 964 9.12 40.12 7.10
N PRO A 965 8.05 39.51 6.56
CA PRO A 965 7.37 40.06 5.41
C PRO A 965 6.59 41.32 5.78
N ASP A 966 6.73 42.37 4.97
CA ASP A 966 6.09 43.68 5.19
C ASP A 966 4.92 43.94 4.23
N THR A 967 4.85 43.20 3.13
CA THR A 967 3.79 43.35 2.13
C THR A 967 3.38 42.03 1.49
N PRO A 968 2.06 41.81 1.26
CA PRO A 968 1.51 40.69 0.52
C PRO A 968 1.77 40.76 -0.98
N LYS A 969 2.25 41.91 -1.50
CA LYS A 969 2.55 42.15 -2.92
C LYS A 969 3.97 41.74 -3.31
N ALA A 970 4.77 41.22 -2.38
CA ALA A 970 6.11 40.70 -2.66
C ALA A 970 6.14 39.18 -2.50
N GLY A 971 7.00 38.52 -3.28
CA GLY A 971 7.40 37.13 -3.04
C GLY A 971 8.55 37.08 -2.05
N TYR A 972 8.49 36.16 -1.09
CA TYR A 972 9.56 35.89 -0.14
C TYR A 972 10.13 34.52 -0.42
N ILE A 973 11.42 34.46 -0.75
CA ILE A 973 12.09 33.25 -1.21
C ILE A 973 13.22 32.97 -0.25
N LYS A 974 13.21 31.80 0.39
CA LYS A 974 14.39 31.28 1.08
C LYS A 974 15.19 30.44 0.10
N ALA A 975 16.48 30.74 -0.03
CA ALA A 975 17.33 30.10 -1.02
C ALA A 975 18.64 29.60 -0.38
N ILE A 976 19.17 28.53 -0.95
CA ILE A 976 20.54 28.05 -0.66
C ILE A 976 21.51 29.05 -1.28
N LEU A 977 22.47 29.51 -0.49
CA LEU A 977 23.44 30.53 -0.90
C LEU A 977 24.51 29.98 -1.86
N PRO A 978 25.18 30.86 -2.62
CA PRO A 978 26.36 30.50 -3.40
C PRO A 978 27.42 29.78 -2.57
N GLY A 979 28.09 28.81 -3.19
CA GLY A 979 29.06 27.93 -2.53
C GLY A 979 28.44 26.67 -1.91
N GLY A 980 27.11 26.56 -1.81
CA GLY A 980 26.44 25.35 -1.37
C GLY A 980 26.76 24.16 -2.29
N GLN A 981 27.23 23.06 -1.69
CA GLN A 981 27.65 21.86 -2.42
C GLN A 981 26.65 20.72 -2.24
N CYS A 982 26.37 20.00 -3.31
CA CYS A 982 25.53 18.79 -3.26
C CYS A 982 26.13 17.68 -4.11
N ARG A 983 25.69 16.45 -3.88
CA ARG A 983 26.17 15.27 -4.61
C ARG A 983 25.01 14.44 -5.12
N VAL A 984 25.06 14.01 -6.38
CA VAL A 984 24.02 13.19 -7.01
C VAL A 984 24.63 12.07 -7.84
N SER A 985 23.94 10.93 -7.86
CA SER A 985 24.26 9.82 -8.77
C SER A 985 23.28 9.79 -9.95
N LEU A 986 23.82 9.63 -11.16
CA LEU A 986 23.05 9.37 -12.39
C LEU A 986 23.42 7.99 -12.93
N ARG A 987 22.45 7.08 -12.97
CA ARG A 987 22.61 5.73 -13.55
C ARG A 987 22.14 5.74 -15.00
N PHE A 988 22.86 5.07 -15.89
CA PHE A 988 22.51 4.99 -17.31
C PHE A 988 22.78 3.59 -17.87
N TRP A 989 22.03 3.18 -18.89
CA TRP A 989 22.20 1.88 -19.52
C TRP A 989 21.77 1.89 -20.98
N ASN A 990 22.43 1.05 -21.79
CA ASN A 990 22.12 0.84 -23.19
C ASN A 990 22.21 2.12 -24.02
N LEU A 991 23.17 3.00 -23.72
CA LEU A 991 23.41 4.22 -24.50
C LEU A 991 24.24 3.89 -25.74
N GLU A 992 23.91 4.53 -26.85
CA GLU A 992 24.79 4.61 -28.00
C GLU A 992 25.94 5.60 -27.72
N LYS A 993 27.02 5.53 -28.51
CA LYS A 993 28.19 6.40 -28.34
C LYS A 993 27.79 7.88 -28.35
N GLU A 994 27.06 8.32 -29.37
CA GLU A 994 26.65 9.73 -29.47
C GLU A 994 25.70 10.16 -28.35
N GLU A 995 24.83 9.27 -27.89
CA GLU A 995 23.92 9.55 -26.76
C GLU A 995 24.73 9.80 -25.48
N LEU A 996 25.76 8.98 -25.23
CA LEU A 996 26.65 9.16 -24.10
C LEU A 996 27.45 10.47 -24.22
N GLN A 997 27.98 10.79 -25.41
CA GLN A 997 28.70 12.06 -25.65
C GLN A 997 27.81 13.28 -25.38
N LYS A 998 26.57 13.28 -25.91
CA LYS A 998 25.58 14.34 -25.69
C LYS A 998 25.22 14.44 -24.20
N LEU A 999 24.96 13.30 -23.53
CA LEU A 999 24.62 13.29 -22.11
C LEU A 999 25.75 13.85 -21.24
N LEU A 1000 26.99 13.40 -21.46
CA LEU A 1000 28.15 13.86 -20.70
C LEU A 1000 28.35 15.36 -20.86
N TRP A 1001 28.19 15.89 -22.08
CA TRP A 1001 28.23 17.34 -22.31
C TRP A 1001 27.08 18.07 -21.59
N CYS A 1002 25.84 17.59 -21.70
CA CYS A 1002 24.68 18.19 -21.02
C CYS A 1002 24.78 18.14 -19.49
N VAL A 1003 25.54 17.19 -18.92
CA VAL A 1003 25.75 17.06 -17.48
C VAL A 1003 26.92 17.92 -17.01
N ALA A 1004 28.09 17.81 -17.61
CA ALA A 1004 29.30 18.49 -17.13
C ALA A 1004 29.38 19.95 -17.59
N LEU A 1005 28.87 20.24 -18.80
CA LEU A 1005 29.12 21.46 -19.57
C LEU A 1005 30.62 21.79 -19.73
N GLU A 1006 30.91 22.75 -20.59
CA GLU A 1006 32.26 23.29 -20.72
C GLU A 1006 32.58 24.29 -19.60
N GLN A 1007 33.88 24.58 -19.41
CA GLN A 1007 34.31 25.60 -18.47
C GLN A 1007 33.66 26.96 -18.77
N GLY A 1008 33.15 27.61 -17.74
CA GLY A 1008 32.46 28.90 -17.84
C GLY A 1008 30.96 28.82 -18.15
N LEU A 1009 30.44 27.63 -18.43
CA LEU A 1009 29.00 27.40 -18.58
C LEU A 1009 28.38 26.89 -17.27
N ALA A 1010 27.08 27.11 -17.09
CA ALA A 1010 26.33 26.59 -15.94
C ALA A 1010 24.90 26.18 -16.32
N HIS A 1011 24.25 25.45 -15.42
CA HIS A 1011 22.83 25.09 -15.51
C HIS A 1011 21.96 26.08 -14.75
N LYS A 1012 20.66 26.13 -15.09
CA LYS A 1012 19.67 27.00 -14.43
C LYS A 1012 18.48 26.19 -13.90
N MET A 1013 18.17 26.32 -12.62
CA MET A 1013 17.09 25.58 -11.93
C MET A 1013 16.34 26.45 -10.92
N GLY A 1014 15.09 26.07 -10.60
CA GLY A 1014 14.37 26.61 -9.44
C GLY A 1014 13.48 27.82 -9.74
N GLY A 1015 13.02 28.46 -8.66
CA GLY A 1015 12.23 29.69 -8.69
C GLY A 1015 13.09 30.94 -8.92
N GLY A 1016 12.50 32.03 -9.39
CA GLY A 1016 13.19 33.33 -9.53
C GLY A 1016 14.28 33.40 -10.61
N ARG A 1017 14.37 32.41 -11.51
CA ARG A 1017 15.43 32.32 -12.55
C ARG A 1017 15.61 33.59 -13.39
N TYR A 1018 14.52 34.32 -13.61
CA TYR A 1018 14.51 35.61 -14.33
C TYR A 1018 15.25 36.74 -13.62
N LEU A 1019 15.45 36.65 -12.31
CA LEU A 1019 16.00 37.71 -11.47
C LEU A 1019 17.40 37.35 -10.96
N GLY A 1020 18.10 36.47 -11.67
CA GLY A 1020 19.46 36.03 -11.33
C GLY A 1020 19.55 34.77 -10.47
N PHE A 1021 18.45 34.24 -9.92
CA PHE A 1021 18.49 33.03 -9.09
C PHE A 1021 18.84 31.76 -9.88
N GLY A 1022 19.34 30.74 -9.18
CA GLY A 1022 19.26 29.36 -9.62
C GLY A 1022 20.35 28.85 -10.57
N SER A 1023 21.44 29.59 -10.74
CA SER A 1023 22.64 29.13 -11.45
C SER A 1023 23.37 28.06 -10.63
N LEU A 1024 23.64 26.92 -11.26
CA LEU A 1024 24.22 25.71 -10.67
C LEU A 1024 25.30 25.16 -11.60
N ARG A 1025 26.49 24.86 -11.08
CA ARG A 1025 27.54 24.17 -11.83
C ARG A 1025 27.54 22.70 -11.46
N LEU A 1026 27.61 21.82 -12.44
CA LEU A 1026 27.75 20.38 -12.23
C LEU A 1026 29.14 19.92 -12.70
N LYS A 1027 29.75 18.99 -11.97
CA LYS A 1027 31.04 18.38 -12.30
C LYS A 1027 30.93 16.87 -12.16
N ILE A 1028 31.35 16.14 -13.18
CA ILE A 1028 31.48 14.68 -13.11
C ILE A 1028 32.73 14.34 -12.30
N LEU A 1029 32.57 13.48 -11.30
CA LEU A 1029 33.61 13.09 -10.36
C LEU A 1029 34.38 11.84 -10.84
N PRO A 1030 35.64 11.64 -10.39
CA PRO A 1030 36.50 10.53 -10.83
C PRO A 1030 35.95 9.13 -10.58
N GLU A 1031 35.10 8.96 -9.56
CA GLU A 1031 34.43 7.69 -9.27
C GLU A 1031 33.27 7.35 -10.23
N SER A 1032 33.09 8.13 -11.31
CA SER A 1032 32.17 7.81 -12.40
C SER A 1032 32.75 6.72 -13.29
N PHE A 1033 31.92 5.75 -13.67
CA PHE A 1033 32.39 4.57 -14.40
C PHE A 1033 31.38 4.04 -15.44
N LEU A 1034 31.92 3.37 -16.46
CA LEU A 1034 31.22 2.44 -17.34
C LEU A 1034 31.29 1.02 -16.77
N THR A 1035 30.29 0.20 -17.07
CA THR A 1035 30.21 -1.19 -16.60
C THR A 1035 30.62 -2.15 -17.71
N ASP A 1036 31.70 -2.87 -17.47
CA ASP A 1036 32.04 -4.10 -18.18
C ASP A 1036 31.34 -5.28 -17.50
N TRP A 1037 30.22 -5.71 -18.10
CA TRP A 1037 29.42 -6.81 -17.60
C TRP A 1037 30.15 -8.15 -17.63
N ALA A 1038 31.06 -8.38 -18.57
CA ALA A 1038 31.80 -9.63 -18.65
C ALA A 1038 32.76 -9.74 -17.46
N THR A 1039 33.55 -8.69 -17.22
CA THR A 1039 34.48 -8.66 -16.08
C THR A 1039 33.74 -8.71 -14.75
N ARG A 1040 32.64 -7.96 -14.60
CA ARG A 1040 31.86 -7.87 -13.35
C ARG A 1040 31.39 -9.23 -12.81
N TYR A 1041 30.99 -10.16 -13.68
CA TYR A 1041 30.48 -11.48 -13.27
C TYR A 1041 31.48 -12.63 -13.54
N SER A 1042 32.70 -12.33 -13.95
CA SER A 1042 33.74 -13.33 -14.23
C SER A 1042 34.35 -13.95 -12.96
N GLY A 1043 34.06 -13.40 -11.78
CA GLY A 1043 34.72 -13.78 -10.52
C GLY A 1043 36.19 -13.32 -10.44
N LYS A 1044 36.67 -12.50 -11.38
CA LYS A 1044 38.03 -11.93 -11.40
C LYS A 1044 37.99 -10.43 -11.08
N GLY A 1045 39.03 -9.95 -10.38
CA GLY A 1045 39.20 -8.52 -10.02
C GLY A 1045 38.80 -8.19 -8.58
N ASP A 1046 38.84 -6.91 -8.24
CA ASP A 1046 38.41 -6.39 -6.94
C ASP A 1046 36.90 -6.62 -6.74
N LYS A 1047 36.49 -7.21 -5.61
CA LYS A 1047 35.10 -7.58 -5.32
C LYS A 1047 34.14 -6.39 -5.39
N ASP A 1048 34.58 -5.20 -5.01
CA ASP A 1048 33.72 -4.02 -4.95
C ASP A 1048 33.74 -3.19 -6.25
N HIS A 1049 34.83 -3.28 -7.02
CA HIS A 1049 35.03 -2.50 -8.26
C HIS A 1049 35.12 -3.34 -9.55
N ALA A 1050 34.86 -4.65 -9.49
CA ALA A 1050 34.93 -5.54 -10.64
C ALA A 1050 34.06 -5.03 -11.82
N GLY A 1051 34.71 -4.85 -12.97
CA GLY A 1051 34.08 -4.38 -14.19
C GLY A 1051 33.72 -2.89 -14.19
N GLN A 1052 34.28 -2.07 -13.31
CA GLN A 1052 34.15 -0.61 -13.39
C GLN A 1052 35.30 -0.04 -14.23
N LEU A 1053 34.96 0.62 -15.34
CA LEU A 1053 35.90 1.32 -16.21
C LEU A 1053 35.76 2.82 -15.97
N PRO A 1054 36.80 3.54 -15.52
CA PRO A 1054 36.70 4.96 -15.22
C PRO A 1054 36.35 5.78 -16.47
N ILE A 1055 35.58 6.86 -16.30
CA ILE A 1055 35.23 7.77 -17.40
C ILE A 1055 36.21 8.94 -17.44
N ASN A 1056 37.05 9.00 -18.47
CA ASN A 1056 37.86 10.17 -18.78
C ASN A 1056 37.06 11.16 -19.65
N LEU A 1057 36.51 12.22 -19.04
CA LEU A 1057 35.61 13.15 -19.72
C LEU A 1057 36.20 13.75 -21.01
N GLY A 1058 37.50 14.04 -21.05
CA GLY A 1058 38.16 14.65 -22.22
C GLY A 1058 38.10 13.78 -23.48
N GLU A 1059 38.01 12.46 -23.34
CA GLU A 1059 37.90 11.52 -24.46
C GLU A 1059 36.47 11.42 -25.02
N TRP A 1060 35.48 11.86 -24.25
CA TRP A 1060 34.07 11.72 -24.58
C TRP A 1060 33.43 13.00 -25.10
N ILE A 1061 33.93 14.19 -24.72
CA ILE A 1061 33.35 15.45 -25.16
C ILE A 1061 33.60 15.64 -26.66
N ASN A 1062 32.51 15.68 -27.43
CA ASN A 1062 32.54 15.92 -28.88
C ASN A 1062 31.49 16.98 -29.25
N PRO A 1063 31.88 18.26 -29.39
CA PRO A 1063 30.95 19.32 -29.75
C PRO A 1063 30.21 19.10 -31.07
N LYS A 1064 30.76 18.30 -32.00
CA LYS A 1064 30.15 18.05 -33.32
C LYS A 1064 28.83 17.30 -33.24
N VAL A 1065 28.57 16.58 -32.15
CA VAL A 1065 27.30 15.85 -31.96
C VAL A 1065 26.24 16.69 -31.24
N ILE A 1066 26.57 17.91 -30.81
CA ILE A 1066 25.65 18.81 -30.09
C ILE A 1066 24.95 19.74 -31.09
N GLN A 1067 23.63 19.60 -31.20
CA GLN A 1067 22.81 20.52 -31.97
C GLN A 1067 22.67 21.87 -31.27
N HIS A 1068 22.56 22.95 -32.04
CA HIS A 1068 22.49 24.34 -31.53
C HIS A 1068 23.64 24.71 -30.59
N TYR A 1069 24.83 24.14 -30.83
CA TYR A 1069 25.98 24.29 -29.95
C TYR A 1069 26.39 25.76 -29.71
N PRO A 1070 26.53 26.63 -30.72
CA PRO A 1070 26.88 28.03 -30.52
C PRO A 1070 25.85 28.80 -29.68
N GLU A 1071 24.55 28.58 -29.95
CA GLU A 1071 23.45 29.21 -29.24
C GLU A 1071 23.39 28.75 -27.79
N LEU A 1072 23.61 27.45 -27.54
CA LEU A 1072 23.68 26.87 -26.20
C LEU A 1072 24.84 27.45 -25.40
N ARG A 1073 26.04 27.57 -25.97
CA ARG A 1073 27.18 28.21 -25.30
C ARG A 1073 26.88 29.64 -24.91
N LYS A 1074 26.24 30.41 -25.79
CA LYS A 1074 25.82 31.79 -25.49
C LYS A 1074 24.75 31.85 -24.40
N ALA A 1075 23.80 30.92 -24.42
CA ALA A 1075 22.68 30.90 -23.48
C ALA A 1075 23.09 30.48 -22.06
N LEU A 1076 24.05 29.56 -21.95
CA LEU A 1076 24.53 28.97 -20.70
C LEU A 1076 25.79 29.65 -20.15
N ASP A 1077 26.27 30.73 -20.81
CA ASP A 1077 27.42 31.51 -20.39
C ASP A 1077 27.20 32.10 -19.00
N ALA A 1078 28.02 31.62 -18.06
CA ALA A 1078 28.02 32.01 -16.67
C ALA A 1078 29.34 32.70 -16.26
N GLN A 1079 30.17 33.16 -17.20
CA GLN A 1079 31.37 33.94 -16.88
C GLN A 1079 31.05 35.35 -16.34
N ARG A 1080 29.79 35.76 -16.49
CA ARG A 1080 29.28 37.09 -16.13
C ARG A 1080 28.74 37.18 -14.70
N ILE A 1081 28.78 36.09 -13.94
CA ILE A 1081 28.26 35.98 -12.57
C ILE A 1081 29.37 35.79 -11.55
#